data_AF-A0A7D5GKC1-F1
#
_entry.id   AF-A0A7D5GKC1-F1
#
_cell.length_a   1.000
_cell.length_b   1.000
_cell.length_c   1.000
_cell.angle_alpha   90.00
_cell.angle_beta   90.00
_cell.angle_gamma   90.00
#
_symmetry.space_group_name_H-M   'P 1'
#
loop_
_entity.id
_entity.type
_entity.pdbx_description
1 polymer ?
#
loop_
_entity_poly.entity_id
_entity_poly.type
_entity_poly.pdbx_seq_one_letter_code
_entity_poly.pdbx_strand_id
1 'polypeptide(L)'
;MTIPPAQQCTLPSCEEEAVDPTNPGALCQNHLGGLESEEPVTKPDESDGSDPLCDTSPVVDTSHVQRIETIPSPLDELGEAFIPFDPGEKGARRSRTSEHLLAPDDPVLEAYLEAGHNYGVVTRGDLAVVDADEPERLRGLLDALPATAWQVSGSRTSEHYFLRVPGLDADLPLVDPDSGAELGHIKGAEQSYVVGPGSRHPSGNRYGPLEGDAIATVDEDELRELIDPFRPGDVDRDRVPTDLERARNANAGDSTGLSVHDVLSRRRYPESERRDHPFHGSDTGANFMVDDGGDTWRCWRHGCTGNALHLVGIEQGVISCGDWKHTGLNTDTWRDVFTAARDAGYDLPEHEGAGDDGVEQVAALPDTELLKGAASGWDWRHAGAREATEEDLLEQARGRTTEKIAGAIGSGDRVLVEALPTLGKSYGAVKAAAETGNPVTILTTRGNKEQYGQIEEWCEKFGLTHKRLPAFTRHCETARGDHGEDWKQTVLDWYNRGATPKQIHALAEQAHGSELPCQHDGQCELASAWDFDPDEHPDTVGDDVESRPWDVLIGHYTHAYKSKVVHGRTVLFDEFAEEAFEQRLDHGIEGAVSYFLQQHEPLPFDDYADLLEGRHDDQRRADALAFLDEYGIDSDPTAVLGDQAGHAGAPAAVFTILVSAKENLGNGWERAELPDDRVGLFDRETGAVSILSPPELTYTSAVVGLDGTPTRELWELVLGERLNHTQVLTDAERREYLADGLNLNLVRTTEAIKPYNNPDHVAVDRDLALLDAIAEQHDTKPGVITSRRALDVYSDAGAIEYDPESGDVDDGPADRVAWFGNVIGSNRFKETRVGAVIGSNHYGDRYIQKWGAYAGEAVERGDGRGADLSYGRLGDKVLAHMREHDTLQAAMRFGRDGNGAVVYVHTDTLPEWVPIAGEGRVLSTWSDGMRQVIDVANELGEWTTAEIATHPDVEIGERQVRDHLTTLAEKHGVLERRTEGCGFVWRDSGLHRIGEHGDVELEPVELETLTGEESAELARSSIYTWEFRTSRPSRSVTARATGTAVDRSAKASTNGGDPPPDDGE
;
A
#
# COMPACT_ATOMS: atom_id res chain seq x y z
N MET A 1 -33.06 3.65 -37.61
CA MET A 1 -33.82 2.82 -38.57
C MET A 1 -33.65 1.37 -38.14
N THR A 2 -34.75 0.63 -37.97
CA THR A 2 -34.72 -0.77 -37.52
C THR A 2 -34.52 -1.70 -38.71
N ILE A 3 -33.55 -2.62 -38.61
CA ILE A 3 -33.25 -3.62 -39.65
C ILE A 3 -34.43 -4.62 -39.72
N PRO A 4 -34.96 -4.95 -40.91
CA PRO A 4 -36.06 -5.91 -41.07
C PRO A 4 -35.72 -7.31 -40.51
N PRO A 5 -36.67 -8.06 -39.93
CA PRO A 5 -36.42 -9.38 -39.32
C PRO A 5 -35.77 -10.41 -40.25
N ALA A 6 -35.95 -10.29 -41.57
CA ALA A 6 -35.35 -11.18 -42.56
C ALA A 6 -33.85 -10.90 -42.82
N GLN A 7 -33.30 -9.83 -42.25
CA GLN A 7 -31.89 -9.41 -42.35
C GLN A 7 -31.21 -9.39 -40.97
N GLN A 8 -31.90 -9.85 -39.93
CA GLN A 8 -31.34 -9.98 -38.59
C GLN A 8 -30.66 -11.35 -38.48
N CYS A 9 -29.37 -11.35 -38.15
CA CYS A 9 -28.60 -12.57 -37.95
C CYS A 9 -29.12 -13.33 -36.73
N THR A 10 -29.36 -14.64 -36.85
CA THR A 10 -29.81 -15.50 -35.76
C THR A 10 -28.64 -16.26 -35.15
N LEU A 11 -27.70 -15.55 -34.53
CA LEU A 11 -26.71 -16.19 -33.67
C LEU A 11 -27.42 -16.83 -32.47
N PRO A 12 -27.01 -18.02 -32.01
CA PRO A 12 -25.83 -18.79 -32.43
C PRO A 12 -26.09 -19.85 -33.52
N SER A 13 -27.28 -19.94 -34.10
CA SER A 13 -27.65 -21.05 -35.00
C SER A 13 -27.36 -20.80 -36.50
N CYS A 14 -26.37 -19.98 -36.83
CA CYS A 14 -25.99 -19.68 -38.21
C CYS A 14 -24.88 -20.64 -38.67
N GLU A 15 -25.11 -21.40 -39.75
CA GLU A 15 -24.27 -22.54 -40.18
C GLU A 15 -22.87 -22.16 -40.77
N GLU A 16 -22.50 -20.89 -40.84
CA GLU A 16 -21.17 -20.43 -41.33
C GLU A 16 -20.48 -19.59 -40.25
N GLU A 17 -19.81 -20.26 -39.30
CA GLU A 17 -18.96 -19.64 -38.28
C GLU A 17 -17.56 -19.36 -38.84
N ALA A 18 -17.29 -18.13 -39.27
CA ALA A 18 -15.94 -17.59 -39.39
C ALA A 18 -15.95 -16.07 -39.61
N VAL A 19 -16.08 -15.24 -38.56
CA VAL A 19 -15.49 -13.89 -38.55
C VAL A 19 -15.16 -13.42 -37.11
N ASP A 20 -13.87 -13.16 -36.89
CA ASP A 20 -13.19 -12.22 -35.98
C ASP A 20 -14.02 -11.53 -34.87
N PRO A 21 -13.74 -11.81 -33.56
CA PRO A 21 -14.49 -11.29 -32.43
C PRO A 21 -14.10 -9.86 -32.00
N THR A 22 -13.24 -9.14 -32.72
CA THR A 22 -12.70 -7.85 -32.23
C THR A 22 -13.58 -6.62 -32.48
N ASN A 23 -14.80 -6.77 -33.05
CA ASN A 23 -15.69 -5.63 -33.28
C ASN A 23 -17.18 -5.97 -32.97
N PRO A 24 -17.81 -5.32 -31.96
CA PRO A 24 -19.23 -5.50 -31.70
C PRO A 24 -20.08 -4.91 -32.85
N GLY A 25 -20.75 -5.77 -33.63
CA GLY A 25 -21.82 -5.36 -34.55
C GLY A 25 -21.63 -5.59 -36.06
N ALA A 26 -20.64 -6.38 -36.49
CA ALA A 26 -20.49 -6.69 -37.92
C ALA A 26 -21.50 -7.74 -38.42
N LEU A 27 -22.17 -7.47 -39.55
CA LEU A 27 -23.06 -8.41 -40.26
C LEU A 27 -22.23 -9.38 -41.12
N CYS A 28 -22.63 -10.66 -41.20
CA CYS A 28 -21.96 -11.62 -42.09
C CYS A 28 -22.15 -11.28 -43.58
N GLN A 29 -21.20 -11.68 -44.43
CA GLN A 29 -21.12 -11.28 -45.84
C GLN A 29 -22.38 -11.54 -46.68
N ASN A 30 -23.23 -12.50 -46.29
CA ASN A 30 -24.47 -12.80 -47.01
C ASN A 30 -25.59 -11.77 -46.77
N HIS A 31 -25.54 -10.98 -45.70
CA HIS A 31 -26.54 -9.95 -45.39
C HIS A 31 -26.17 -8.53 -45.89
N LEU A 32 -25.01 -8.39 -46.55
CA LEU A 32 -24.53 -7.15 -47.17
C LEU A 32 -25.06 -6.91 -48.60
N GLY A 33 -25.73 -7.89 -49.20
CA GLY A 33 -26.17 -7.82 -50.60
C GLY A 33 -27.46 -7.04 -50.82
N GLY A 34 -27.37 -5.74 -51.10
CA GLY A 34 -28.43 -5.04 -51.84
C GLY A 34 -28.66 -3.56 -51.51
N LEU A 35 -27.69 -2.68 -51.77
CA LEU A 35 -27.94 -1.25 -51.98
C LEU A 35 -26.95 -0.68 -53.00
N GLU A 36 -27.30 -0.75 -54.29
CA GLU A 36 -26.84 0.21 -55.30
C GLU A 36 -28.06 0.97 -55.84
N SER A 37 -28.01 2.30 -55.85
CA SER A 37 -28.57 3.16 -56.93
C SER A 37 -28.07 4.62 -56.74
N GLU A 38 -27.23 5.12 -57.65
CA GLU A 38 -27.50 6.01 -58.83
C GLU A 38 -27.38 7.53 -58.49
N GLU A 39 -26.25 8.20 -58.79
CA GLU A 39 -25.87 8.98 -60.02
C GLU A 39 -26.41 10.46 -60.10
N PRO A 40 -25.88 11.40 -60.92
CA PRO A 40 -24.49 11.85 -61.19
C PRO A 40 -24.35 13.42 -61.32
N VAL A 41 -23.19 13.93 -61.81
CA VAL A 41 -22.98 15.10 -62.76
C VAL A 41 -21.79 16.05 -62.44
N THR A 42 -20.70 15.84 -63.20
CA THR A 42 -19.70 16.72 -63.88
C THR A 42 -19.13 18.01 -63.27
N LYS A 43 -17.81 18.22 -63.48
CA LYS A 43 -17.19 19.39 -64.16
C LYS A 43 -15.77 19.08 -64.68
N PRO A 44 -15.20 19.89 -65.62
CA PRO A 44 -14.38 19.39 -66.73
C PRO A 44 -12.85 19.59 -66.62
N ASP A 45 -12.14 18.65 -67.24
CA ASP A 45 -11.04 18.65 -68.22
C ASP A 45 -9.94 19.75 -68.36
N GLU A 46 -8.79 19.25 -68.83
CA GLU A 46 -7.56 19.86 -69.42
C GLU A 46 -6.49 20.44 -68.48
N SER A 47 -5.17 20.19 -68.62
CA SER A 47 -4.36 19.36 -69.53
C SER A 47 -2.86 19.44 -69.14
N ASP A 48 -2.13 18.35 -69.38
CA ASP A 48 -0.71 18.23 -69.80
C ASP A 48 0.46 18.89 -69.05
N GLY A 49 1.48 18.06 -68.76
CA GLY A 49 2.88 18.46 -68.96
C GLY A 49 3.92 18.01 -67.92
N SER A 50 4.49 16.81 -68.12
CA SER A 50 5.90 16.42 -67.90
C SER A 50 6.65 16.67 -66.56
N ASP A 51 7.10 15.55 -65.95
CA ASP A 51 8.32 15.25 -65.16
C ASP A 51 9.46 16.30 -65.09
N PRO A 52 10.46 16.17 -64.15
CA PRO A 52 10.49 15.49 -62.85
C PRO A 52 11.22 16.31 -61.74
N LEU A 53 11.13 15.90 -60.47
CA LEU A 53 12.22 15.78 -59.47
C LEU A 53 11.75 16.01 -58.01
N CYS A 54 12.19 15.08 -57.16
CA CYS A 54 12.44 15.22 -55.72
C CYS A 54 11.23 15.17 -54.77
N ASP A 55 10.73 13.95 -54.50
CA ASP A 55 10.28 13.58 -53.16
C ASP A 55 10.80 12.16 -52.84
N THR A 56 11.86 12.11 -52.03
CA THR A 56 12.35 10.88 -51.41
C THR A 56 12.15 11.03 -49.91
N SER A 57 10.92 10.75 -49.48
CA SER A 57 10.69 10.21 -48.14
C SER A 57 10.97 8.71 -48.20
N PRO A 58 11.67 8.12 -47.20
CA PRO A 58 12.02 6.71 -47.23
C PRO A 58 10.73 5.88 -47.21
N VAL A 59 10.57 5.08 -48.26
CA VAL A 59 9.68 3.92 -48.27
C VAL A 59 10.13 3.04 -47.11
N VAL A 60 9.28 2.88 -46.10
CA VAL A 60 9.42 1.77 -45.15
C VAL A 60 9.21 0.53 -45.99
N ASP A 61 10.31 -0.16 -46.25
CA ASP A 61 10.35 -1.46 -46.88
C ASP A 61 9.58 -2.44 -45.98
N THR A 62 8.30 -2.66 -46.31
CA THR A 62 7.47 -3.69 -45.67
C THR A 62 7.72 -5.07 -46.27
N SER A 63 8.87 -5.28 -46.92
CA SER A 63 9.24 -6.62 -47.33
C SER A 63 9.61 -7.47 -46.11
N HIS A 64 8.72 -8.43 -45.82
CA HIS A 64 8.87 -9.58 -44.92
C HIS A 64 8.71 -9.31 -43.41
N VAL A 65 7.46 -9.06 -42.98
CA VAL A 65 7.06 -9.49 -41.63
C VAL A 65 7.02 -11.03 -41.65
N GLN A 66 8.13 -11.68 -41.32
CA GLN A 66 8.11 -13.12 -41.04
C GLN A 66 7.19 -13.35 -39.83
N ARG A 67 6.01 -13.90 -40.09
CA ARG A 67 5.18 -14.50 -39.04
C ARG A 67 5.88 -15.80 -38.61
N ILE A 68 5.84 -16.10 -37.32
CA ILE A 68 6.26 -17.42 -36.83
C ILE A 68 5.14 -18.36 -37.25
N GLU A 69 5.37 -19.18 -38.25
CA GLU A 69 4.36 -20.16 -38.70
C GLU A 69 4.57 -21.50 -37.97
N THR A 70 5.80 -21.80 -37.54
CA THR A 70 6.18 -23.03 -36.85
C THR A 70 7.33 -22.76 -35.86
N ILE A 71 7.53 -23.68 -34.91
CA ILE A 71 8.72 -23.69 -34.05
C ILE A 71 9.97 -23.93 -34.91
N PRO A 72 11.07 -23.18 -34.72
CA PRO A 72 12.29 -23.34 -35.52
C PRO A 72 13.14 -24.53 -35.03
N SER A 73 13.77 -25.24 -35.97
CA SER A 73 14.77 -26.28 -35.67
C SER A 73 16.03 -25.69 -35.03
N PRO A 74 16.63 -26.35 -34.01
CA PRO A 74 16.29 -27.68 -33.48
C PRO A 74 15.28 -27.71 -32.31
N LEU A 75 14.59 -26.59 -31.99
CA LEU A 75 13.57 -26.60 -30.93
C LEU A 75 12.35 -27.44 -31.32
N ASP A 76 12.05 -27.57 -32.61
CA ASP A 76 10.99 -28.43 -33.14
C ASP A 76 11.18 -29.93 -32.86
N GLU A 77 12.36 -30.35 -32.37
CA GLU A 77 12.62 -31.71 -31.91
C GLU A 77 12.29 -31.92 -30.42
N LEU A 78 11.91 -30.86 -29.70
CA LEU A 78 11.47 -30.95 -28.30
C LEU A 78 10.05 -31.54 -28.25
N GLY A 79 9.75 -32.27 -27.17
CA GLY A 79 8.40 -32.81 -26.94
C GLY A 79 7.42 -31.72 -26.47
N GLU A 80 6.57 -32.06 -25.49
CA GLU A 80 5.66 -31.11 -24.85
C GLU A 80 6.44 -30.11 -23.98
N ALA A 81 6.95 -29.04 -24.61
CA ALA A 81 7.77 -28.01 -23.98
C ALA A 81 7.30 -26.58 -24.30
N PHE A 82 6.23 -26.43 -25.08
CA PHE A 82 5.81 -25.13 -25.59
C PHE A 82 4.51 -24.68 -24.96
N ILE A 83 4.42 -23.38 -24.68
CA ILE A 83 3.19 -22.77 -24.15
C ILE A 83 2.93 -21.45 -24.87
N PRO A 84 1.71 -21.20 -25.37
CA PRO A 84 1.40 -19.97 -26.08
C PRO A 84 1.29 -18.79 -25.11
N PHE A 85 1.78 -17.63 -25.53
CA PHE A 85 1.70 -16.35 -24.85
C PHE A 85 0.90 -15.36 -25.69
N ASP A 86 0.24 -14.39 -25.07
CA ASP A 86 -0.43 -13.34 -25.84
C ASP A 86 0.58 -12.51 -26.65
N PRO A 87 0.17 -11.92 -27.79
CA PRO A 87 1.09 -11.16 -28.63
C PRO A 87 1.71 -9.98 -27.87
N GLY A 88 3.04 -9.91 -27.81
CA GLY A 88 3.75 -8.85 -27.08
C GLY A 88 3.97 -9.14 -25.59
N GLU A 89 3.36 -10.20 -25.04
CA GLU A 89 3.58 -10.62 -23.66
C GLU A 89 4.79 -11.54 -23.50
N LYS A 90 5.33 -11.61 -22.29
CA LYS A 90 6.48 -12.46 -21.94
C LYS A 90 6.12 -13.69 -21.11
N GLY A 91 4.84 -13.96 -20.84
CA GLY A 91 4.43 -15.07 -19.98
C GLY A 91 3.00 -15.55 -20.26
N ALA A 92 2.69 -16.77 -19.80
CA ALA A 92 1.37 -17.36 -19.94
C ALA A 92 0.47 -17.00 -18.77
N ARG A 93 -0.81 -16.74 -19.06
CA ARG A 93 -1.89 -16.66 -18.05
C ARG A 93 -2.31 -18.04 -17.52
N ARG A 94 -1.81 -19.12 -18.14
CA ARG A 94 -2.13 -20.51 -17.80
C ARG A 94 -1.02 -21.14 -16.96
N SER A 95 -1.42 -22.10 -16.14
CA SER A 95 -0.52 -22.99 -15.42
C SER A 95 0.49 -23.65 -16.38
N ARG A 96 1.75 -23.79 -15.94
CA ARG A 96 2.84 -24.45 -16.69
C ARG A 96 2.95 -25.95 -16.34
N THR A 97 1.85 -26.55 -15.88
CA THR A 97 1.74 -28.01 -15.63
C THR A 97 1.79 -28.79 -16.95
N SER A 98 2.15 -30.08 -16.89
CA SER A 98 2.25 -30.97 -18.07
C SER A 98 1.02 -30.95 -18.98
N GLU A 99 -0.17 -30.73 -18.43
CA GLU A 99 -1.43 -30.76 -19.17
C GLU A 99 -1.63 -29.54 -20.10
N HIS A 100 -0.83 -28.50 -19.95
CA HIS A 100 -0.91 -27.26 -20.74
C HIS A 100 0.27 -27.05 -21.69
N LEU A 101 1.26 -27.95 -21.66
CA LEU A 101 2.38 -27.91 -22.59
C LEU A 101 1.99 -28.59 -23.89
N LEU A 102 2.36 -27.95 -24.99
CA LEU A 102 2.04 -28.37 -26.34
C LEU A 102 3.31 -28.89 -27.02
N ALA A 103 3.15 -29.87 -27.91
CA ALA A 103 4.20 -30.30 -28.82
C ALA A 103 4.40 -29.26 -29.96
N PRO A 104 5.56 -29.23 -30.64
CA PRO A 104 5.83 -28.33 -31.76
C PRO A 104 4.81 -28.39 -32.90
N ASP A 105 4.25 -29.58 -33.15
CA ASP A 105 3.26 -29.88 -34.19
C ASP A 105 1.82 -29.96 -33.65
N ASP A 106 1.58 -29.48 -32.42
CA ASP A 106 0.24 -29.44 -31.86
C ASP A 106 -0.63 -28.41 -32.62
N PRO A 107 -1.80 -28.80 -33.16
CA PRO A 107 -2.67 -27.89 -33.90
C PRO A 107 -3.10 -26.64 -33.12
N VAL A 108 -3.15 -26.73 -31.79
CA VAL A 108 -3.44 -25.58 -30.92
C VAL A 108 -2.29 -24.58 -30.95
N LEU A 109 -1.05 -25.06 -30.84
CA LEU A 109 0.13 -24.21 -30.91
C LEU A 109 0.27 -23.57 -32.29
N GLU A 110 0.08 -24.35 -33.36
CA GLU A 110 0.08 -23.85 -34.74
C GLU A 110 -0.94 -22.71 -34.91
N ALA A 111 -2.18 -22.89 -34.44
CA ALA A 111 -3.22 -21.86 -34.53
C ALA A 111 -2.84 -20.56 -33.78
N TYR A 112 -2.19 -20.66 -32.61
CA TYR A 112 -1.69 -19.50 -31.89
C TYR A 112 -0.58 -18.77 -32.66
N LEU A 113 0.39 -19.52 -33.19
CA LEU A 113 1.50 -18.96 -33.97
C LEU A 113 0.99 -18.27 -35.26
N GLU A 114 0.05 -18.90 -35.98
CA GLU A 114 -0.61 -18.31 -37.15
C GLU A 114 -1.35 -17.00 -36.82
N ALA A 115 -1.96 -16.93 -35.64
CA ALA A 115 -2.63 -15.74 -35.11
C ALA A 115 -1.65 -14.66 -34.62
N GLY A 116 -0.33 -14.91 -34.65
CA GLY A 116 0.71 -13.96 -34.29
C GLY A 116 1.01 -13.88 -32.79
N HIS A 117 0.62 -14.91 -32.03
CA HIS A 117 0.97 -15.05 -30.62
C HIS A 117 2.46 -15.32 -30.42
N ASN A 118 2.92 -15.03 -29.20
CA ASN A 118 4.23 -15.43 -28.73
C ASN A 118 4.18 -16.87 -28.19
N TYR A 119 5.33 -17.44 -27.87
CA TYR A 119 5.38 -18.71 -27.14
C TYR A 119 6.58 -18.77 -26.20
N GLY A 120 6.45 -19.56 -25.14
CA GLY A 120 7.52 -19.89 -24.21
C GLY A 120 8.06 -21.29 -24.49
N VAL A 121 9.36 -21.45 -24.27
CA VAL A 121 10.06 -22.74 -24.21
C VAL A 121 10.32 -23.05 -22.74
N VAL A 122 9.59 -24.01 -22.20
CA VAL A 122 9.65 -24.42 -20.79
C VAL A 122 10.80 -25.39 -20.59
N THR A 123 11.67 -25.12 -19.62
CA THR A 123 12.78 -26.00 -19.23
C THR A 123 12.22 -27.20 -18.49
N ARG A 124 12.35 -28.39 -19.08
CA ARG A 124 11.88 -29.64 -18.50
C ARG A 124 12.69 -30.82 -19.00
N GLY A 125 12.77 -31.85 -18.15
CA GLY A 125 13.56 -33.05 -18.43
C GLY A 125 15.03 -32.67 -18.45
N ASP A 126 15.70 -32.89 -19.58
CA ASP A 126 17.10 -32.51 -19.73
C ASP A 126 17.26 -31.09 -20.30
N LEU A 127 16.21 -30.34 -20.64
CA LEU A 127 16.38 -29.03 -21.28
C LEU A 127 16.70 -27.94 -20.25
N ALA A 128 17.85 -27.29 -20.44
CA ALA A 128 18.26 -26.10 -19.70
C ALA A 128 18.54 -24.92 -20.66
N VAL A 129 18.43 -23.70 -20.16
CA VAL A 129 18.73 -22.49 -20.94
C VAL A 129 19.64 -21.56 -20.14
N VAL A 130 20.79 -21.21 -20.70
CA VAL A 130 21.63 -20.13 -20.17
C VAL A 130 21.04 -18.81 -20.68
N ASP A 131 20.39 -18.09 -19.78
CA ASP A 131 19.84 -16.74 -19.96
C ASP A 131 20.92 -15.74 -19.53
N ALA A 132 21.72 -15.29 -20.48
CA ALA A 132 22.85 -14.40 -20.24
C ALA A 132 22.41 -12.94 -20.37
N ASP A 133 22.08 -12.29 -19.26
CA ASP A 133 21.65 -10.89 -19.20
C ASP A 133 22.77 -9.90 -19.56
N GLU A 134 24.01 -10.24 -19.19
CA GLU A 134 25.23 -9.50 -19.56
C GLU A 134 26.21 -10.39 -20.36
N PRO A 135 25.92 -10.70 -21.64
CA PRO A 135 26.70 -11.67 -22.42
C PRO A 135 28.15 -11.24 -22.65
N GLU A 136 28.44 -9.92 -22.63
CA GLU A 136 29.81 -9.40 -22.72
C GLU A 136 30.67 -9.80 -21.50
N ARG A 137 30.09 -9.81 -20.30
CA ARG A 137 30.77 -10.22 -19.06
C ARG A 137 30.81 -11.73 -18.90
N LEU A 138 29.82 -12.43 -19.44
CA LEU A 138 29.78 -13.90 -19.48
C LEU A 138 30.56 -14.53 -20.64
N ARG A 139 31.30 -13.74 -21.43
CA ARG A 139 31.99 -14.25 -22.63
C ARG A 139 32.90 -15.45 -22.37
N GLY A 140 33.54 -15.51 -21.20
CA GLY A 140 34.36 -16.65 -20.80
C GLY A 140 33.58 -17.96 -20.65
N LEU A 141 32.34 -17.91 -20.13
CA LEU A 141 31.42 -19.05 -20.07
C LEU A 141 30.90 -19.37 -21.47
N LEU A 142 30.39 -18.36 -22.20
CA LEU A 142 29.76 -18.52 -23.50
C LEU A 142 30.72 -19.10 -24.56
N ASP A 143 31.99 -18.71 -24.54
CA ASP A 143 33.02 -19.27 -25.43
C ASP A 143 33.46 -20.69 -25.03
N ALA A 144 33.21 -21.11 -23.78
CA ALA A 144 33.55 -22.43 -23.27
C ALA A 144 32.40 -23.45 -23.41
N LEU A 145 31.16 -22.99 -23.57
CA LEU A 145 30.02 -23.86 -23.89
C LEU A 145 30.26 -24.58 -25.24
N PRO A 146 29.84 -25.84 -25.38
CA PRO A 146 29.82 -26.48 -26.68
C PRO A 146 28.90 -25.71 -27.64
N ALA A 147 29.25 -25.72 -28.93
CA ALA A 147 28.41 -25.09 -29.95
C ALA A 147 26.98 -25.64 -29.89
N THR A 148 26.04 -24.75 -29.57
CA THR A 148 24.64 -25.09 -29.30
C THR A 148 23.71 -24.06 -29.92
N ALA A 149 22.43 -24.40 -30.02
CA ALA A 149 21.40 -23.48 -30.49
C ALA A 149 21.22 -22.32 -29.50
N TRP A 150 21.12 -21.09 -30.00
CA TRP A 150 20.99 -19.89 -29.19
C TRP A 150 20.21 -18.78 -29.92
N GLN A 151 19.75 -17.78 -29.19
CA GLN A 151 19.06 -16.60 -29.75
C GLN A 151 19.43 -15.33 -28.99
N VAL A 152 19.31 -14.18 -29.66
CA VAL A 152 19.31 -12.87 -29.00
C VAL A 152 17.92 -12.61 -28.43
N SER A 153 17.83 -12.12 -27.20
CA SER A 153 16.55 -11.81 -26.58
C SER A 153 15.87 -10.59 -27.18
N GLY A 154 14.59 -10.40 -26.86
CA GLY A 154 13.81 -9.27 -27.36
C GLY A 154 14.29 -7.89 -26.87
N SER A 155 15.06 -7.80 -25.78
CA SER A 155 15.69 -6.56 -25.32
C SER A 155 16.93 -6.19 -26.14
N ARG A 156 17.49 -7.14 -26.91
CA ARG A 156 18.80 -7.06 -27.61
C ARG A 156 20.02 -6.94 -26.71
N THR A 157 19.83 -7.04 -25.41
CA THR A 157 20.92 -6.97 -24.42
C THR A 157 21.29 -8.34 -23.87
N SER A 158 20.34 -9.30 -23.83
CA SER A 158 20.58 -10.66 -23.35
C SER A 158 20.59 -11.71 -24.48
N GLU A 159 21.21 -12.85 -24.20
CA GLU A 159 21.30 -14.00 -25.11
C GLU A 159 20.82 -15.27 -24.41
N HIS A 160 20.02 -16.11 -25.08
CA HIS A 160 19.58 -17.40 -24.55
C HIS A 160 20.30 -18.54 -25.29
N TYR A 161 21.03 -19.40 -24.57
CA TYR A 161 21.69 -20.58 -25.12
C TYR A 161 21.01 -21.86 -24.60
N PHE A 162 20.49 -22.69 -25.52
CA PHE A 162 19.77 -23.92 -25.17
C PHE A 162 20.75 -25.07 -24.98
N LEU A 163 20.62 -25.86 -23.93
CA LEU A 163 21.48 -27.01 -23.61
C LEU A 163 20.64 -28.22 -23.17
N ARG A 164 21.18 -29.43 -23.34
CA ARG A 164 20.68 -30.63 -22.65
C ARG A 164 21.58 -30.96 -21.47
N VAL A 165 21.07 -30.89 -20.26
CA VAL A 165 21.79 -31.11 -19.00
C VAL A 165 21.02 -32.14 -18.17
N PRO A 166 21.24 -33.45 -18.40
CA PRO A 166 20.51 -34.48 -17.69
C PRO A 166 20.73 -34.41 -16.18
N GLY A 167 19.65 -34.30 -15.41
CA GLY A 167 19.68 -34.28 -13.93
C GLY A 167 19.62 -32.89 -13.30
N LEU A 168 19.73 -31.81 -14.07
CA LEU A 168 19.56 -30.46 -13.55
C LEU A 168 18.08 -30.17 -13.27
N ASP A 169 17.71 -29.93 -12.01
CA ASP A 169 16.33 -29.73 -11.55
C ASP A 169 16.08 -28.36 -10.88
N ALA A 170 17.08 -27.48 -10.89
CA ALA A 170 17.04 -26.16 -10.26
C ALA A 170 17.69 -25.08 -11.14
N ASP A 171 17.23 -23.84 -10.97
CA ASP A 171 17.85 -22.68 -11.59
C ASP A 171 19.16 -22.32 -10.87
N LEU A 172 20.19 -21.96 -11.63
CA LEU A 172 21.50 -21.58 -11.11
C LEU A 172 21.80 -20.12 -11.45
N PRO A 173 21.96 -19.22 -10.47
CA PRO A 173 22.31 -17.83 -10.74
C PRO A 173 23.77 -17.72 -11.23
N LEU A 174 24.01 -16.80 -12.15
CA LEU A 174 25.33 -16.37 -12.61
C LEU A 174 25.58 -14.96 -12.08
N VAL A 175 26.66 -14.76 -11.35
CA VAL A 175 27.02 -13.49 -10.72
C VAL A 175 28.48 -13.15 -10.98
N ASP A 176 28.79 -11.86 -10.97
CA ASP A 176 30.16 -11.39 -11.00
C ASP A 176 30.83 -11.71 -9.66
N PRO A 177 31.94 -12.45 -9.63
CA PRO A 177 32.58 -12.87 -8.39
C PRO A 177 33.23 -11.71 -7.61
N ASP A 178 33.56 -10.60 -8.27
CA ASP A 178 34.21 -9.44 -7.67
C ASP A 178 33.17 -8.42 -7.15
N SER A 179 32.11 -8.18 -7.91
CA SER A 179 31.09 -7.16 -7.59
C SER A 179 29.80 -7.73 -6.97
N GLY A 180 29.56 -9.04 -7.07
CA GLY A 180 28.30 -9.68 -6.68
C GLY A 180 27.11 -9.31 -7.57
N ALA A 181 27.33 -8.65 -8.71
CA ALA A 181 26.28 -8.24 -9.62
C ALA A 181 25.70 -9.45 -10.36
N GLU A 182 24.39 -9.47 -10.59
CA GLU A 182 23.73 -10.52 -11.35
C GLU A 182 24.06 -10.41 -12.84
N LEU A 183 24.59 -11.47 -13.43
CA LEU A 183 25.01 -11.52 -14.84
C LEU A 183 24.06 -12.34 -15.72
N GLY A 184 23.17 -13.11 -15.10
CA GLY A 184 22.23 -14.00 -15.77
C GLY A 184 21.86 -15.22 -14.95
N HIS A 185 21.20 -16.17 -15.58
CA HIS A 185 20.73 -17.39 -14.95
C HIS A 185 20.85 -18.60 -15.88
N ILE A 186 21.11 -19.78 -15.31
CA ILE A 186 20.83 -21.05 -15.98
C ILE A 186 19.46 -21.52 -15.51
N LYS A 187 18.47 -21.47 -16.40
CA LYS A 187 17.14 -21.99 -16.16
C LYS A 187 17.14 -23.51 -16.37
N GLY A 188 16.80 -24.26 -15.34
CA GLY A 188 16.78 -25.74 -15.33
C GLY A 188 15.64 -26.32 -14.50
N ALA A 189 14.93 -25.53 -13.70
CA ALA A 189 13.78 -25.99 -12.94
C ALA A 189 12.59 -26.36 -13.85
N GLU A 190 11.78 -27.35 -13.46
CA GLU A 190 10.70 -27.94 -14.28
C GLU A 190 9.57 -26.98 -14.72
N GLN A 191 9.57 -25.73 -14.25
CA GLN A 191 8.61 -24.68 -14.62
C GLN A 191 9.25 -23.40 -15.14
N SER A 192 10.58 -23.32 -15.15
CA SER A 192 11.29 -22.17 -15.71
C SER A 192 11.13 -22.14 -17.23
N TYR A 193 11.26 -20.98 -17.85
CA TYR A 193 11.06 -20.84 -19.29
C TYR A 193 11.78 -19.62 -19.83
N VAL A 194 11.94 -19.61 -21.15
CA VAL A 194 12.34 -18.42 -21.92
C VAL A 194 11.34 -18.17 -23.03
N VAL A 195 11.22 -16.93 -23.49
CA VAL A 195 10.41 -16.61 -24.68
C VAL A 195 11.13 -17.11 -25.94
N GLY A 196 10.41 -17.83 -26.79
CA GLY A 196 10.97 -18.51 -27.95
C GLY A 196 11.30 -17.60 -29.15
N PRO A 197 12.14 -18.08 -30.09
CA PRO A 197 12.62 -17.28 -31.22
C PRO A 197 11.50 -16.71 -32.09
N GLY A 198 11.71 -15.50 -32.61
CA GLY A 198 10.76 -14.79 -33.47
C GLY A 198 9.59 -14.10 -32.74
N SER A 199 9.37 -14.41 -31.45
CA SER A 199 8.34 -13.79 -30.62
C SER A 199 8.53 -12.27 -30.52
N ARG A 200 7.46 -11.55 -30.22
CA ARG A 200 7.45 -10.08 -30.07
C ARG A 200 7.64 -9.67 -28.62
N HIS A 201 8.66 -8.89 -28.34
CA HIS A 201 8.89 -8.28 -27.03
C HIS A 201 7.91 -7.11 -26.78
N PRO A 202 7.56 -6.80 -25.52
CA PRO A 202 6.75 -5.63 -25.17
C PRO A 202 7.28 -4.30 -25.76
N SER A 203 8.61 -4.14 -25.82
CA SER A 203 9.26 -2.98 -26.46
C SER A 203 9.07 -2.90 -27.99
N GLY A 204 8.40 -3.87 -28.61
CA GLY A 204 8.14 -3.94 -30.04
C GLY A 204 9.24 -4.61 -30.87
N ASN A 205 10.41 -4.87 -30.27
CA ASN A 205 11.46 -5.69 -30.85
C ASN A 205 11.03 -7.16 -30.96
N ARG A 206 11.73 -7.95 -31.79
CA ARG A 206 11.55 -9.40 -31.84
C ARG A 206 12.73 -10.11 -31.20
N TYR A 207 12.44 -11.24 -30.57
CA TYR A 207 13.45 -12.23 -30.24
C TYR A 207 14.12 -12.68 -31.55
N GLY A 208 15.44 -12.78 -31.54
CA GLY A 208 16.25 -13.08 -32.71
C GLY A 208 15.85 -14.41 -33.36
N PRO A 209 16.23 -14.63 -34.63
CA PRO A 209 16.17 -15.97 -35.21
C PRO A 209 17.02 -16.93 -34.35
N LEU A 210 16.62 -18.19 -34.29
CA LEU A 210 17.43 -19.21 -33.65
C LEU A 210 18.67 -19.47 -34.50
N GLU A 211 19.83 -19.36 -33.88
CA GLU A 211 21.14 -19.60 -34.49
C GLU A 211 21.69 -20.94 -33.97
N GLY A 212 22.31 -21.73 -34.85
CA GLY A 212 22.87 -23.04 -34.51
C GLY A 212 21.93 -24.22 -34.80
N ASP A 213 22.51 -25.32 -35.29
CA ASP A 213 21.75 -26.44 -35.88
C ASP A 213 21.46 -27.60 -34.90
N ALA A 214 21.90 -27.52 -33.64
CA ALA A 214 21.74 -28.59 -32.66
C ALA A 214 21.75 -28.07 -31.21
N ILE A 215 21.01 -28.72 -30.31
CA ILE A 215 21.10 -28.49 -28.86
C ILE A 215 22.18 -29.43 -28.29
N ALA A 216 23.29 -28.87 -27.82
CA ALA A 216 24.40 -29.62 -27.26
C ALA A 216 24.03 -30.24 -25.91
N THR A 217 24.57 -31.42 -25.62
CA THR A 217 24.45 -32.07 -24.31
C THR A 217 25.70 -31.81 -23.47
N VAL A 218 25.50 -31.37 -22.22
CA VAL A 218 26.56 -31.08 -21.25
C VAL A 218 26.25 -31.87 -19.98
N ASP A 219 27.27 -32.50 -19.39
CA ASP A 219 27.12 -33.16 -18.09
C ASP A 219 26.90 -32.12 -16.97
N GLU A 220 26.08 -32.42 -15.96
CA GLU A 220 25.81 -31.44 -14.89
C GLU A 220 27.10 -31.03 -14.15
N ASP A 221 28.03 -31.97 -13.90
CA ASP A 221 29.29 -31.66 -13.22
C ASP A 221 30.19 -30.79 -14.12
N GLU A 222 30.23 -31.07 -15.43
CA GLU A 222 30.96 -30.25 -16.42
C GLU A 222 30.38 -28.84 -16.52
N LEU A 223 29.04 -28.71 -16.55
CA LEU A 223 28.38 -27.41 -16.54
C LEU A 223 28.70 -26.65 -15.25
N ARG A 224 28.66 -27.33 -14.09
CA ARG A 224 29.00 -26.75 -12.79
C ARG A 224 30.45 -26.27 -12.73
N GLU A 225 31.39 -26.98 -13.34
CA GLU A 225 32.79 -26.54 -13.49
C GLU A 225 32.92 -25.31 -14.40
N LEU A 226 32.16 -25.26 -15.51
CA LEU A 226 32.19 -24.12 -16.44
C LEU A 226 31.64 -22.83 -15.80
N ILE A 227 30.61 -22.95 -14.97
CA ILE A 227 29.97 -21.79 -14.33
C ILE A 227 30.66 -21.39 -13.03
N ASP A 228 31.50 -22.24 -12.43
CA ASP A 228 32.20 -21.99 -11.15
C ASP A 228 32.85 -20.60 -11.07
N PRO A 229 33.50 -20.06 -12.12
CA PRO A 229 34.06 -18.70 -12.10
C PRO A 229 33.02 -17.58 -11.99
N PHE A 230 31.76 -17.86 -12.32
CA PHE A 230 30.61 -16.96 -12.33
C PHE A 230 29.56 -17.36 -11.28
N ARG A 231 29.94 -18.23 -10.35
CA ARG A 231 29.15 -18.48 -9.15
C ARG A 231 29.61 -17.51 -8.07
N PRO A 232 28.77 -17.22 -7.06
CA PRO A 232 29.29 -16.65 -5.84
C PRO A 232 30.42 -17.58 -5.37
N GLY A 233 31.66 -17.09 -5.39
CA GLY A 233 32.82 -17.95 -5.19
C GLY A 233 32.69 -18.75 -3.90
N ASP A 234 33.33 -19.91 -3.83
CA ASP A 234 33.67 -20.53 -2.55
C ASP A 234 34.64 -19.59 -1.81
N VAL A 235 34.07 -18.52 -1.24
CA VAL A 235 34.68 -17.79 -0.16
C VAL A 235 34.78 -18.83 0.95
N ASP A 236 36.02 -19.19 1.26
CA ASP A 236 36.44 -19.85 2.49
C ASP A 236 35.37 -19.64 3.58
N ARG A 237 34.84 -20.72 4.16
CA ARG A 237 33.78 -20.71 5.20
C ARG A 237 34.14 -19.86 6.45
N ASP A 238 35.27 -19.17 6.41
CA ASP A 238 35.84 -18.29 7.41
C ASP A 238 36.09 -16.83 6.95
N ARG A 239 35.52 -16.31 5.84
CA ARG A 239 35.62 -14.86 5.56
C ARG A 239 34.47 -14.22 4.74
N VAL A 240 33.91 -13.15 5.33
CA VAL A 240 33.10 -12.04 4.75
C VAL A 240 31.57 -12.31 4.80
N PRO A 241 30.74 -11.32 5.21
CA PRO A 241 29.87 -11.43 6.36
C PRO A 241 28.41 -11.67 5.98
N THR A 242 27.71 -12.34 6.89
CA THR A 242 26.26 -12.42 6.94
C THR A 242 25.66 -11.04 7.30
N ASP A 243 25.61 -10.13 6.33
CA ASP A 243 24.81 -8.89 6.43
C ASP A 243 23.39 -9.04 5.86
N LEU A 244 23.03 -10.21 5.31
CA LEU A 244 21.64 -10.54 4.97
C LEU A 244 20.91 -11.39 6.03
N GLU A 245 21.58 -11.76 7.13
CA GLU A 245 20.94 -12.38 8.30
C GLU A 245 20.80 -11.42 9.50
N ARG A 246 21.20 -10.15 9.34
CA ARG A 246 21.16 -9.11 10.40
C ARG A 246 20.00 -8.12 10.30
N ALA A 247 19.18 -8.18 9.25
CA ALA A 247 17.91 -7.45 9.19
C ALA A 247 16.80 -8.07 10.04
N ARG A 248 17.06 -9.19 10.73
CA ARG A 248 16.06 -9.94 11.50
C ARG A 248 16.20 -9.90 13.02
N ASN A 249 17.15 -9.14 13.59
CA ASN A 249 17.22 -8.99 15.06
C ASN A 249 17.83 -7.65 15.54
N ALA A 250 17.06 -6.99 16.43
CA ALA A 250 17.37 -5.82 17.28
C ALA A 250 17.31 -4.45 16.55
N ASN A 251 16.32 -3.57 16.73
CA ASN A 251 15.76 -3.06 17.99
C ASN A 251 16.83 -2.73 19.04
N ALA A 252 17.43 -1.55 18.92
CA ALA A 252 17.95 -0.78 20.05
C ALA A 252 18.05 0.68 19.62
N GLY A 253 17.27 1.55 20.25
CA GLY A 253 17.38 2.98 20.05
C GLY A 253 18.67 3.58 20.60
N ASP A 254 18.71 4.90 20.48
CA ASP A 254 19.45 5.85 21.33
C ASP A 254 20.69 6.48 20.70
N SER A 255 20.47 7.56 19.93
CA SER A 255 21.52 8.47 19.49
C SER A 255 21.92 9.41 20.64
N THR A 256 22.69 8.90 21.60
CA THR A 256 23.32 9.72 22.66
C THR A 256 24.67 10.31 22.26
N GLY A 257 25.08 10.14 20.99
CA GLY A 257 26.33 10.69 20.45
C GLY A 257 27.61 10.07 21.05
N LEU A 258 27.49 9.00 21.84
CA LEU A 258 28.59 8.35 22.55
C LEU A 258 29.10 7.12 21.78
N SER A 259 30.38 7.11 21.41
CA SER A 259 31.04 5.99 20.72
C SER A 259 31.59 4.97 21.70
N VAL A 260 31.70 3.71 21.30
CA VAL A 260 32.40 2.65 22.05
C VAL A 260 33.83 3.07 22.40
N HIS A 261 34.43 3.91 21.57
CA HIS A 261 35.77 4.43 21.77
C HIS A 261 35.89 5.55 22.82
N ASP A 262 34.77 6.10 23.28
CA ASP A 262 34.73 7.01 24.44
C ASP A 262 34.84 6.23 25.76
N VAL A 263 34.60 4.90 25.72
CA VAL A 263 34.74 3.98 26.87
C VAL A 263 36.03 3.14 26.75
N LEU A 264 36.41 2.73 25.53
CA LEU A 264 37.54 1.84 25.27
C LEU A 264 38.62 2.48 24.39
N SER A 265 39.89 2.29 24.74
CA SER A 265 41.01 2.81 23.93
C SER A 265 41.09 2.15 22.55
N ARG A 266 40.90 2.94 21.47
CA ARG A 266 41.12 2.54 20.06
C ARG A 266 42.42 1.80 19.82
N ARG A 267 43.50 2.15 20.53
CA ARG A 267 44.81 1.51 20.36
C ARG A 267 44.83 0.06 20.89
N ARG A 268 44.04 -0.23 21.92
CA ARG A 268 43.98 -1.56 22.56
C ARG A 268 42.87 -2.42 21.96
N TYR A 269 41.80 -1.78 21.50
CA TYR A 269 40.66 -2.38 20.83
C TYR A 269 40.46 -1.68 19.48
N PRO A 270 41.32 -1.97 18.49
CA PRO A 270 41.11 -1.46 17.14
C PRO A 270 39.86 -2.11 16.53
N GLU A 271 39.19 -1.34 15.67
CA GLU A 271 37.99 -1.76 14.94
C GLU A 271 38.28 -3.01 14.10
N SER A 272 37.29 -3.90 13.98
CA SER A 272 37.36 -5.13 13.20
C SER A 272 38.43 -6.16 13.61
N GLU A 273 39.11 -5.98 14.76
CA GLU A 273 40.05 -6.97 15.30
C GLU A 273 39.50 -7.66 16.56
N ARG A 274 39.57 -9.00 16.59
CA ARG A 274 39.18 -9.78 17.78
C ARG A 274 40.25 -9.69 18.88
N ARG A 275 39.80 -9.36 20.10
CA ARG A 275 40.58 -9.23 21.33
C ARG A 275 39.86 -9.91 22.49
N ASP A 276 40.54 -9.97 23.64
CA ASP A 276 39.92 -10.37 24.90
C ASP A 276 38.93 -9.31 25.38
N HIS A 277 37.74 -9.76 25.78
CA HIS A 277 36.70 -8.86 26.29
C HIS A 277 37.18 -8.07 27.52
N PRO A 278 36.97 -6.73 27.56
CA PRO A 278 37.56 -5.86 28.59
C PRO A 278 37.13 -6.19 30.02
N PHE A 279 35.90 -6.68 30.19
CA PHE A 279 35.30 -6.92 31.51
C PHE A 279 35.20 -8.40 31.94
N HIS A 280 35.46 -9.36 31.04
CA HIS A 280 35.46 -10.79 31.40
C HIS A 280 36.31 -11.62 30.41
N GLY A 281 36.94 -12.70 30.87
CA GLY A 281 37.79 -13.51 29.99
C GLY A 281 37.01 -14.44 29.04
N SER A 282 37.73 -15.13 28.16
CA SER A 282 37.29 -16.33 27.44
C SER A 282 38.40 -17.37 27.38
N ASP A 283 38.05 -18.62 27.06
CA ASP A 283 39.03 -19.69 26.91
C ASP A 283 39.88 -19.54 25.63
N THR A 284 39.42 -18.73 24.66
CA THR A 284 40.06 -18.56 23.35
C THR A 284 40.88 -17.29 23.19
N GLY A 285 40.81 -16.34 24.14
CA GLY A 285 41.62 -15.11 24.09
C GLY A 285 41.09 -14.02 23.13
N ALA A 286 39.99 -14.27 22.41
CA ALA A 286 39.57 -13.48 21.25
C ALA A 286 38.04 -13.42 21.10
N ASN A 287 37.34 -13.05 22.17
CA ASN A 287 35.88 -13.10 22.27
C ASN A 287 35.17 -11.75 22.18
N PHE A 288 35.88 -10.65 21.89
CA PHE A 288 35.33 -9.30 21.78
C PHE A 288 35.92 -8.53 20.60
N MET A 289 35.10 -7.74 19.93
CA MET A 289 35.52 -6.88 18.82
C MET A 289 34.62 -5.64 18.78
N VAL A 290 35.21 -4.50 18.46
CA VAL A 290 34.47 -3.27 18.16
C VAL A 290 34.22 -3.23 16.65
N ASP A 291 32.97 -3.02 16.24
CA ASP A 291 32.59 -3.01 14.83
C ASP A 291 33.14 -1.75 14.11
N ASP A 292 33.22 -1.81 12.78
CA ASP A 292 33.72 -0.71 11.94
C ASP A 292 32.89 0.58 12.19
N GLY A 293 33.57 1.69 12.49
CA GLY A 293 32.92 2.96 12.88
C GLY A 293 32.80 3.21 14.39
N GLY A 294 32.91 2.18 15.24
CA GLY A 294 32.98 2.32 16.69
C GLY A 294 31.65 2.65 17.40
N ASP A 295 30.51 2.49 16.74
CA ASP A 295 29.18 2.70 17.34
C ASP A 295 28.71 1.48 18.15
N THR A 296 29.21 0.31 17.78
CA THR A 296 28.75 -1.00 18.24
C THR A 296 29.92 -1.94 18.51
N TRP A 297 29.72 -2.91 19.38
CA TRP A 297 30.68 -3.99 19.68
C TRP A 297 29.97 -5.33 19.79
N ARG A 298 30.75 -6.41 19.65
CA ARG A 298 30.27 -7.79 19.73
C ARG A 298 31.06 -8.62 20.73
N CYS A 299 30.34 -9.43 21.52
CA CYS A 299 30.91 -10.48 22.36
C CYS A 299 30.42 -11.86 21.92
N TRP A 300 31.32 -12.73 21.48
CA TRP A 300 30.97 -14.09 21.05
C TRP A 300 30.77 -15.07 22.22
N ARG A 301 31.32 -14.77 23.40
CA ARG A 301 31.13 -15.65 24.58
C ARG A 301 29.67 -15.67 25.04
N HIS A 302 29.01 -14.52 25.03
CA HIS A 302 27.59 -14.40 25.40
C HIS A 302 26.68 -14.21 24.16
N GLY A 303 27.28 -14.16 22.97
CA GLY A 303 26.60 -14.01 21.69
C GLY A 303 25.73 -12.76 21.63
N CYS A 304 26.22 -11.63 22.15
CA CYS A 304 25.49 -10.38 22.23
C CYS A 304 26.26 -9.25 21.52
N THR A 305 25.52 -8.20 21.17
CA THR A 305 26.04 -6.96 20.59
C THR A 305 25.52 -5.79 21.41
N GLY A 306 26.35 -4.78 21.66
CA GLY A 306 25.96 -3.61 22.44
C GLY A 306 26.57 -2.34 21.88
N ASN A 307 26.09 -1.20 22.36
CA ASN A 307 26.66 0.13 22.06
C ASN A 307 27.49 0.63 23.25
N ALA A 308 27.93 1.89 23.21
CA ALA A 308 28.77 2.50 24.26
C ALA A 308 28.10 2.50 25.64
N LEU A 309 26.80 2.80 25.72
CA LEU A 309 26.05 2.81 26.99
C LEU A 309 25.97 1.41 27.62
N HIS A 310 25.89 0.34 26.81
CA HIS A 310 25.97 -1.02 27.33
C HIS A 310 27.35 -1.32 27.95
N LEU A 311 28.45 -0.77 27.41
CA LEU A 311 29.78 -0.92 28.03
C LEU A 311 29.89 -0.12 29.32
N VAL A 312 29.35 1.09 29.36
CA VAL A 312 29.29 1.87 30.60
C VAL A 312 28.46 1.15 31.65
N GLY A 313 27.30 0.60 31.28
CA GLY A 313 26.48 -0.23 32.16
C GLY A 313 27.22 -1.46 32.71
N ILE A 314 28.05 -2.12 31.91
CA ILE A 314 28.90 -3.25 32.36
C ILE A 314 30.06 -2.75 33.24
N GLU A 315 30.73 -1.67 32.87
CA GLU A 315 31.83 -1.08 33.62
C GLU A 315 31.38 -0.61 35.01
N GLN A 316 30.19 -0.01 35.09
CA GLN A 316 29.57 0.44 36.33
C GLN A 316 28.82 -0.68 37.07
N GLY A 317 28.74 -1.89 36.48
CA GLY A 317 28.12 -3.07 37.10
C GLY A 317 26.61 -3.01 37.24
N VAL A 318 25.93 -2.15 36.47
CA VAL A 318 24.46 -2.05 36.41
C VAL A 318 23.89 -3.24 35.64
N ILE A 319 24.58 -3.68 34.59
CA ILE A 319 24.20 -4.82 33.75
C ILE A 319 25.39 -5.76 33.52
N SER A 320 25.11 -7.02 33.25
CA SER A 320 26.09 -8.00 32.79
C SER A 320 26.07 -8.15 31.26
N CYS A 321 27.16 -8.66 30.69
CA CYS A 321 27.31 -8.82 29.25
C CYS A 321 26.28 -9.82 28.69
N GLY A 322 25.28 -9.32 27.94
CA GLY A 322 24.23 -10.11 27.31
C GLY A 322 22.85 -10.04 27.98
N ASP A 323 22.70 -9.28 29.08
CA ASP A 323 21.42 -9.18 29.82
C ASP A 323 20.25 -8.67 28.95
N TRP A 324 20.53 -7.98 27.86
CA TRP A 324 19.53 -7.39 26.96
C TRP A 324 19.16 -8.26 25.75
N LYS A 325 19.75 -9.45 25.59
CA LYS A 325 19.66 -10.26 24.36
C LYS A 325 18.25 -10.79 24.04
N HIS A 326 17.36 -10.88 25.03
CA HIS A 326 16.05 -11.53 24.88
C HIS A 326 14.87 -10.58 24.97
N THR A 327 14.98 -9.49 25.75
CA THR A 327 13.86 -8.58 26.02
C THR A 327 14.23 -7.09 25.89
N GLY A 328 15.49 -6.77 25.57
CA GLY A 328 16.03 -5.43 25.83
C GLY A 328 16.18 -5.14 27.33
N LEU A 329 16.77 -4.00 27.69
CA LEU A 329 16.75 -3.51 29.08
C LEU A 329 15.42 -2.74 29.31
N ASN A 330 14.81 -2.91 30.48
CA ASN A 330 13.60 -2.16 30.84
C ASN A 330 13.94 -0.69 31.16
N THR A 331 12.91 0.16 31.21
CA THR A 331 13.05 1.62 31.41
C THR A 331 13.80 1.97 32.70
N ASP A 332 13.61 1.22 33.79
CA ASP A 332 14.30 1.46 35.06
C ASP A 332 15.79 1.11 34.97
N THR A 333 16.13 -0.01 34.32
CA THR A 333 17.51 -0.44 34.09
C THR A 333 18.24 0.52 33.15
N TRP A 334 17.55 1.01 32.11
CA TRP A 334 18.08 2.09 31.26
C TRP A 334 18.31 3.36 32.08
N ARG A 335 17.35 3.79 32.91
CA ARG A 335 17.50 4.96 33.78
C ARG A 335 18.70 4.82 34.72
N ASP A 336 18.94 3.62 35.25
CA ASP A 336 20.11 3.32 36.08
C ASP A 336 21.42 3.37 35.28
N VAL A 337 21.46 2.87 34.04
CA VAL A 337 22.62 2.97 33.13
C VAL A 337 22.91 4.43 32.76
N PHE A 338 21.88 5.23 32.44
CA PHE A 338 22.03 6.67 32.16
C PHE A 338 22.53 7.44 33.36
N THR A 339 22.02 7.14 34.56
CA THR A 339 22.48 7.76 35.81
C THR A 339 23.93 7.40 36.10
N ALA A 340 24.29 6.11 35.98
CA ALA A 340 25.65 5.65 36.17
C ALA A 340 26.63 6.22 35.14
N ALA A 341 26.20 6.44 33.89
CA ALA A 341 27.01 7.07 32.86
C ALA A 341 27.26 8.57 33.15
N ARG A 342 26.26 9.31 33.63
CA ARG A 342 26.46 10.71 34.08
C ARG A 342 27.41 10.77 35.28
N ASP A 343 27.25 9.88 36.25
CA ASP A 343 28.12 9.80 37.44
C ASP A 343 29.57 9.43 37.06
N ALA A 344 29.77 8.64 36.00
CA ALA A 344 31.07 8.33 35.41
C ALA A 344 31.67 9.49 34.58
N GLY A 345 30.91 10.57 34.36
CA GLY A 345 31.36 11.80 33.71
C GLY A 345 31.03 11.92 32.22
N TYR A 346 30.12 11.10 31.69
CA TYR A 346 29.63 11.20 30.32
C TYR A 346 28.51 12.26 30.19
N ASP A 347 28.54 13.06 29.12
CA ASP A 347 27.66 14.21 28.90
C ASP A 347 26.30 13.77 28.31
N LEU A 348 25.32 13.48 29.17
CA LEU A 348 23.99 12.94 28.80
C LEU A 348 22.83 13.80 29.39
N PRO A 349 21.73 14.08 28.65
CA PRO A 349 20.66 15.01 29.08
C PRO A 349 19.83 14.51 30.28
N GLU A 350 19.43 15.38 31.22
CA GLU A 350 18.68 15.05 32.46
C GLU A 350 17.14 15.00 32.30
N HIS A 351 16.46 14.19 33.13
CA HIS A 351 14.99 14.10 33.23
C HIS A 351 14.52 14.54 34.64
N GLU A 352 13.65 15.56 34.75
CA GLU A 352 13.14 16.09 36.02
C GLU A 352 11.67 15.70 36.26
N GLY A 353 11.37 15.15 37.44
CA GLY A 353 10.00 14.79 37.89
C GLY A 353 9.52 15.62 39.08
N ALA A 354 8.20 15.84 39.18
CA ALA A 354 7.49 16.41 40.33
C ALA A 354 6.08 15.78 40.34
N GLY A 355 5.39 15.46 41.43
CA GLY A 355 5.50 15.79 42.85
C GLY A 355 4.05 15.86 43.39
N ASP A 356 3.71 14.96 44.32
CA ASP A 356 2.40 14.77 44.98
C ASP A 356 1.92 16.03 45.73
N ASP A 357 0.66 16.45 45.53
CA ASP A 357 -0.12 17.35 46.41
C ASP A 357 -1.61 17.40 45.97
N GLY A 358 -2.51 16.85 46.78
CA GLY A 358 -3.96 16.78 46.51
C GLY A 358 -4.77 18.02 46.92
N VAL A 359 -5.89 18.30 46.22
CA VAL A 359 -7.00 19.16 46.68
C VAL A 359 -8.35 18.74 46.06
N GLU A 360 -9.40 18.82 46.88
CA GLU A 360 -10.81 18.42 46.75
C GLU A 360 -11.65 18.95 45.56
N GLN A 361 -12.66 18.15 45.19
CA GLN A 361 -13.80 18.45 44.31
C GLN A 361 -14.72 19.57 44.82
N VAL A 362 -15.39 20.32 43.92
CA VAL A 362 -16.78 20.78 44.11
C VAL A 362 -17.51 20.85 42.76
N ALA A 363 -18.60 20.08 42.65
CA ALA A 363 -19.59 20.14 41.58
C ALA A 363 -20.51 21.36 41.70
N ALA A 364 -20.91 21.94 40.56
CA ALA A 364 -22.07 22.85 40.48
C ALA A 364 -22.70 22.78 39.07
N LEU A 365 -23.80 22.03 38.95
CA LEU A 365 -24.79 22.22 37.88
C LEU A 365 -25.56 23.53 38.13
N PRO A 366 -25.97 24.27 37.09
CA PRO A 366 -27.42 24.43 36.93
C PRO A 366 -27.96 24.51 35.49
N ASP A 367 -29.15 23.90 35.36
CA ASP A 367 -30.38 24.31 34.67
C ASP A 367 -30.42 24.77 33.20
N THR A 368 -30.97 23.87 32.38
CA THR A 368 -32.18 24.03 31.56
C THR A 368 -32.60 25.44 31.13
N GLU A 369 -31.93 26.02 30.11
CA GLU A 369 -32.53 27.00 29.17
C GLU A 369 -31.82 27.06 27.79
N LEU A 370 -30.90 26.15 27.46
CA LEU A 370 -30.14 26.18 26.19
C LEU A 370 -30.74 25.38 25.02
N LEU A 371 -31.95 24.81 25.17
CA LEU A 371 -32.62 24.01 24.14
C LEU A 371 -33.35 24.82 23.04
N LYS A 372 -32.92 26.06 22.74
CA LYS A 372 -33.53 26.89 21.67
C LYS A 372 -32.56 27.49 20.65
N GLY A 373 -31.30 27.06 20.63
CA GLY A 373 -30.28 27.54 19.67
C GLY A 373 -30.04 26.65 18.45
N ALA A 374 -30.70 25.48 18.33
CA ALA A 374 -30.31 24.42 17.40
C ALA A 374 -30.67 24.61 15.91
N ALA A 375 -30.76 25.85 15.39
CA ALA A 375 -31.16 26.06 13.98
C ALA A 375 -30.58 27.30 13.27
N SER A 376 -29.52 27.92 13.76
CA SER A 376 -28.82 28.97 13.00
C SER A 376 -27.32 28.85 13.19
N GLY A 377 -26.58 28.72 12.08
CA GLY A 377 -25.12 28.80 12.06
C GLY A 377 -24.64 29.95 12.93
N TRP A 378 -23.75 29.62 13.86
CA TRP A 378 -23.22 30.58 14.82
C TRP A 378 -22.24 31.49 14.08
N ASP A 379 -22.54 32.79 14.02
CA ASP A 379 -21.73 33.79 13.32
C ASP A 379 -20.58 34.24 14.24
N TRP A 380 -19.42 33.59 14.09
CA TRP A 380 -18.21 33.87 14.87
C TRP A 380 -17.68 35.30 14.68
N ARG A 381 -18.08 36.02 13.62
CA ARG A 381 -17.77 37.46 13.45
C ARG A 381 -18.47 38.34 14.48
N HIS A 382 -19.41 37.82 15.25
CA HIS A 382 -20.17 38.59 16.25
C HIS A 382 -19.83 38.19 17.70
N ALA A 383 -19.02 37.15 17.90
CA ALA A 383 -18.48 36.75 19.20
C ALA A 383 -17.13 37.41 19.49
N GLY A 384 -17.06 38.74 19.41
CA GLY A 384 -15.98 39.52 20.02
C GLY A 384 -15.21 40.41 19.07
N ALA A 385 -15.28 41.71 19.31
CA ALA A 385 -14.42 42.73 18.73
C ALA A 385 -12.97 42.66 19.26
N ARG A 386 -12.34 41.49 19.15
CA ARG A 386 -10.92 41.22 19.37
C ARG A 386 -10.51 40.13 18.39
N GLU A 387 -9.40 40.32 17.69
CA GLU A 387 -8.78 39.37 16.76
C GLU A 387 -8.90 37.94 17.28
N ALA A 388 -9.72 37.10 16.62
CA ALA A 388 -9.70 35.66 16.82
C ALA A 388 -8.48 35.14 16.06
N THR A 389 -7.60 34.41 16.74
CA THR A 389 -6.40 33.79 16.14
C THR A 389 -6.78 32.47 15.47
N GLU A 390 -5.96 31.96 14.54
CA GLU A 390 -6.14 30.64 13.91
C GLU A 390 -6.26 29.51 14.96
N GLU A 391 -5.60 29.69 16.11
CA GLU A 391 -5.67 28.83 17.30
C GLU A 391 -7.11 28.65 17.83
N ASP A 392 -7.94 29.70 17.78
CA ASP A 392 -9.32 29.64 18.28
C ASP A 392 -10.20 28.73 17.40
N LEU A 393 -9.91 28.60 16.10
CA LEU A 393 -10.72 27.82 15.16
C LEU A 393 -10.49 26.31 15.30
N LEU A 394 -9.23 25.88 15.40
CA LEU A 394 -8.87 24.47 15.53
C LEU A 394 -9.36 23.86 16.85
N GLU A 395 -9.17 24.57 17.97
CA GLU A 395 -9.61 24.08 19.28
C GLU A 395 -11.14 24.03 19.37
N GLN A 396 -11.85 25.01 18.79
CA GLN A 396 -13.31 24.97 18.68
C GLN A 396 -13.79 23.81 17.81
N ALA A 397 -13.12 23.54 16.68
CA ALA A 397 -13.47 22.42 15.79
C ALA A 397 -13.29 21.06 16.49
N ARG A 398 -12.21 20.89 17.25
CA ARG A 398 -11.97 19.69 18.08
C ARG A 398 -12.95 19.55 19.23
N GLY A 399 -13.28 20.67 19.88
CA GLY A 399 -14.34 20.74 20.89
C GLY A 399 -15.64 20.20 20.31
N ARG A 400 -16.06 20.69 19.14
CA ARG A 400 -17.26 20.22 18.41
C ARG A 400 -17.18 18.74 18.03
N THR A 401 -16.02 18.24 17.60
CA THR A 401 -15.83 16.80 17.33
C THR A 401 -16.07 15.99 18.60
N THR A 402 -15.41 16.37 19.70
CA THR A 402 -15.55 15.69 21.01
C THR A 402 -16.99 15.74 21.49
N GLU A 403 -17.64 16.90 21.45
CA GLU A 403 -19.04 17.09 21.85
C GLU A 403 -20.01 16.23 21.04
N LYS A 404 -19.79 16.10 19.73
CA LYS A 404 -20.62 15.22 18.87
C LYS A 404 -20.44 13.75 19.22
N ILE A 405 -19.20 13.32 19.49
CA ILE A 405 -18.91 11.94 19.92
C ILE A 405 -19.52 11.67 21.31
N ALA A 406 -19.29 12.56 22.28
CA ALA A 406 -19.84 12.47 23.62
C ALA A 406 -21.37 12.50 23.62
N GLY A 407 -21.97 13.35 22.78
CA GLY A 407 -23.41 13.40 22.55
C GLY A 407 -23.96 12.05 22.11
N ALA A 408 -23.33 11.42 21.12
CA ALA A 408 -23.74 10.10 20.63
C ALA A 408 -23.54 8.98 21.65
N ILE A 409 -22.42 9.00 22.40
CA ILE A 409 -22.17 8.06 23.50
C ILE A 409 -23.25 8.20 24.60
N GLY A 410 -23.64 9.44 24.93
CA GLY A 410 -24.62 9.71 25.98
C GLY A 410 -26.07 9.44 25.58
N SER A 411 -26.43 9.62 24.31
CA SER A 411 -27.79 9.39 23.80
C SER A 411 -28.05 7.95 23.34
N GLY A 412 -26.98 7.17 23.12
CA GLY A 412 -27.09 5.83 22.53
C GLY A 412 -27.36 5.86 21.02
N ASP A 413 -26.91 6.91 20.33
CA ASP A 413 -27.18 7.10 18.90
C ASP A 413 -26.28 6.25 18.01
N ARG A 414 -26.80 5.93 16.82
CA ARG A 414 -26.04 5.36 15.70
C ARG A 414 -25.69 6.48 14.74
N VAL A 415 -24.43 6.92 14.75
CA VAL A 415 -23.99 8.15 14.08
C VAL A 415 -22.75 7.90 13.23
N LEU A 416 -22.66 8.62 12.11
CA LEU A 416 -21.44 8.76 11.31
C LEU A 416 -20.96 10.20 11.44
N VAL A 417 -19.89 10.41 12.19
CA VAL A 417 -19.29 11.72 12.44
C VAL A 417 -18.24 11.99 11.37
N GLU A 418 -18.54 12.95 10.51
CA GLU A 418 -17.61 13.41 9.48
C GLU A 418 -16.74 14.53 10.03
N ALA A 419 -15.49 14.18 10.31
CA ALA A 419 -14.47 15.04 10.89
C ALA A 419 -13.17 14.93 10.08
N LEU A 420 -12.75 16.04 9.46
CA LEU A 420 -11.49 16.12 8.72
C LEU A 420 -10.30 15.68 9.59
N PRO A 421 -9.18 15.27 8.95
CA PRO A 421 -7.95 14.96 9.66
C PRO A 421 -7.56 16.06 10.65
N THR A 422 -6.87 15.70 11.74
CA THR A 422 -6.40 16.60 12.81
C THR A 422 -7.49 17.30 13.66
N LEU A 423 -8.77 17.05 13.38
CA LEU A 423 -9.90 17.44 14.26
C LEU A 423 -10.08 16.56 15.51
N GLY A 424 -9.08 15.72 15.82
CA GLY A 424 -9.03 14.98 17.08
C GLY A 424 -10.05 13.84 17.20
N LYS A 425 -10.29 13.04 16.15
CA LYS A 425 -11.26 11.92 16.18
C LYS A 425 -10.94 10.90 17.28
N SER A 426 -9.77 10.27 17.21
CA SER A 426 -9.36 9.21 18.14
C SER A 426 -9.11 9.76 19.56
N TYR A 427 -8.53 10.96 19.69
CA TYR A 427 -8.40 11.64 20.98
C TYR A 427 -9.76 12.01 21.58
N GLY A 428 -10.64 12.58 20.76
CA GLY A 428 -11.99 12.96 21.12
C GLY A 428 -12.85 11.77 21.52
N ALA A 429 -12.61 10.58 20.95
CA ALA A 429 -13.22 9.33 21.40
C ALA A 429 -12.84 8.98 22.84
N VAL A 430 -11.55 9.03 23.19
CA VAL A 430 -11.08 8.74 24.56
C VAL A 430 -11.56 9.83 25.53
N LYS A 431 -11.46 11.10 25.13
CA LYS A 431 -11.95 12.23 25.93
C LYS A 431 -13.45 12.14 26.18
N ALA A 432 -14.23 11.80 25.17
CA ALA A 432 -15.68 11.62 25.29
C ALA A 432 -16.04 10.42 26.19
N ALA A 433 -15.25 9.34 26.17
CA ALA A 433 -15.40 8.25 27.13
C ALA A 433 -15.18 8.74 28.57
N ALA A 434 -14.14 9.56 28.81
CA ALA A 434 -13.89 10.15 30.12
C ALA A 434 -15.01 11.13 30.57
N GLU A 435 -15.53 11.94 29.66
CA GLU A 435 -16.59 12.91 29.96
C GLU A 435 -17.94 12.26 30.25
N THR A 436 -18.26 11.17 29.55
CA THR A 436 -19.53 10.46 29.71
C THR A 436 -19.49 9.38 30.80
N GLY A 437 -18.32 8.83 31.10
CA GLY A 437 -18.15 7.69 31.99
C GLY A 437 -18.74 6.38 31.45
N ASN A 438 -19.13 6.34 30.18
CA ASN A 438 -19.69 5.15 29.55
C ASN A 438 -18.56 4.27 28.98
N PRO A 439 -18.62 2.94 29.16
CA PRO A 439 -17.62 2.04 28.62
C PRO A 439 -17.64 2.04 27.09
N VAL A 440 -16.47 2.21 26.48
CA VAL A 440 -16.29 2.27 25.03
C VAL A 440 -15.40 1.16 24.50
N THR A 441 -15.61 0.81 23.24
CA THR A 441 -14.74 -0.08 22.46
C THR A 441 -14.31 0.67 21.21
N ILE A 442 -13.01 0.94 21.08
CA ILE A 442 -12.43 1.66 19.94
C ILE A 442 -11.77 0.63 19.01
N LEU A 443 -12.23 0.59 17.76
CA LEU A 443 -11.78 -0.33 16.73
C LEU A 443 -11.06 0.41 15.59
N THR A 444 -9.85 -0.03 15.25
CA THR A 444 -8.99 0.55 14.18
C THR A 444 -8.02 -0.49 13.57
N THR A 445 -7.65 -0.32 12.29
CA THR A 445 -6.79 -1.23 11.50
C THR A 445 -5.31 -1.25 11.89
N ARG A 446 -4.67 -0.08 12.06
CA ARG A 446 -3.19 0.04 12.15
C ARG A 446 -2.64 0.11 13.58
N GLY A 447 -3.44 -0.32 14.53
CA GLY A 447 -3.22 -0.13 15.96
C GLY A 447 -1.84 -0.48 16.54
N ASN A 448 -1.25 -1.62 16.16
CA ASN A 448 -0.14 -2.15 16.96
C ASN A 448 1.24 -1.52 16.70
N LYS A 449 1.43 -0.72 15.63
CA LYS A 449 2.72 -0.05 15.37
C LYS A 449 2.76 1.41 15.86
N GLU A 450 1.63 2.11 15.91
CA GLU A 450 1.59 3.54 16.30
C GLU A 450 0.32 3.94 17.12
N GLN A 451 -0.88 3.51 16.70
CA GLN A 451 -2.13 4.12 17.21
C GLN A 451 -2.64 3.56 18.54
N TYR A 452 -2.45 2.27 18.86
CA TYR A 452 -2.91 1.70 20.13
C TYR A 452 -2.16 2.29 21.32
N GLY A 453 -0.84 2.43 21.21
CA GLY A 453 -0.03 3.05 22.27
C GLY A 453 -0.50 4.47 22.59
N GLN A 454 -0.83 5.26 21.56
CA GLN A 454 -1.37 6.61 21.76
C GLN A 454 -2.74 6.61 22.45
N ILE A 455 -3.63 5.68 22.09
CA ILE A 455 -4.92 5.55 22.77
C ILE A 455 -4.72 5.15 24.23
N GLU A 456 -3.78 4.24 24.52
CA GLU A 456 -3.40 3.84 25.89
C GLU A 456 -2.86 5.04 26.68
N GLU A 457 -1.92 5.81 26.13
CA GLU A 457 -1.39 7.05 26.72
C GLU A 457 -2.48 8.08 27.02
N TRP A 458 -3.46 8.25 26.12
CA TRP A 458 -4.60 9.13 26.39
C TRP A 458 -5.52 8.59 27.48
N CYS A 459 -5.74 7.28 27.53
CA CYS A 459 -6.51 6.66 28.60
C CYS A 459 -5.83 6.94 29.95
N GLU A 460 -4.51 6.73 30.05
CA GLU A 460 -3.72 7.03 31.25
C GLU A 460 -3.82 8.53 31.62
N LYS A 461 -3.70 9.42 30.65
CA LYS A 461 -3.85 10.88 30.83
C LYS A 461 -5.20 11.26 31.43
N PHE A 462 -6.28 10.57 31.03
CA PHE A 462 -7.63 10.82 31.54
C PHE A 462 -8.01 9.95 32.75
N GLY A 463 -7.10 9.11 33.25
CA GLY A 463 -7.35 8.20 34.36
C GLY A 463 -8.32 7.06 34.03
N LEU A 464 -8.42 6.68 32.76
CA LEU A 464 -9.26 5.59 32.26
C LEU A 464 -8.50 4.25 32.28
N THR A 465 -9.19 3.23 32.74
CA THR A 465 -8.74 1.84 32.58
C THR A 465 -8.90 1.41 31.12
N HIS A 466 -7.90 0.71 30.60
CA HIS A 466 -7.90 0.34 29.19
C HIS A 466 -7.31 -1.04 28.96
N LYS A 467 -7.81 -1.75 27.95
CA LYS A 467 -7.28 -3.06 27.56
C LYS A 467 -7.15 -3.19 26.05
N ARG A 468 -5.93 -3.53 25.61
CA ARG A 468 -5.67 -3.99 24.25
C ARG A 468 -6.21 -5.40 24.05
N LEU A 469 -7.00 -5.58 23.00
CA LEU A 469 -7.63 -6.85 22.69
C LEU A 469 -6.63 -7.84 22.07
N PRO A 470 -6.65 -9.13 22.49
CA PRO A 470 -5.68 -10.12 22.01
C PRO A 470 -5.89 -10.49 20.54
N ALA A 471 -4.79 -10.71 19.82
CA ALA A 471 -4.78 -11.09 18.41
C ALA A 471 -4.04 -12.40 18.19
N PHE A 472 -4.56 -13.25 17.30
CA PHE A 472 -4.06 -14.61 17.04
C PHE A 472 -2.58 -14.65 16.68
N THR A 473 -2.18 -13.90 15.67
CA THR A 473 -0.81 -13.88 15.12
C THR A 473 0.23 -13.32 16.09
N ARG A 474 -0.20 -12.72 17.21
CA ARG A 474 0.69 -12.09 18.21
C ARG A 474 0.72 -12.84 19.54
N HIS A 475 -0.43 -13.36 19.97
CA HIS A 475 -0.62 -13.94 21.29
C HIS A 475 -0.71 -15.47 21.25
N CYS A 476 -0.68 -16.13 20.08
CA CYS A 476 -0.46 -17.57 20.02
C CYS A 476 1.01 -17.82 19.68
N GLU A 477 1.72 -18.51 20.56
CA GLU A 477 3.14 -18.85 20.46
C GLU A 477 3.42 -19.61 19.15
N THR A 478 2.51 -20.53 18.78
CA THR A 478 2.58 -21.29 17.53
C THR A 478 2.42 -20.38 16.30
N ALA A 479 1.44 -19.47 16.31
CA ALA A 479 1.20 -18.56 15.18
C ALA A 479 2.27 -17.45 15.07
N ARG A 480 2.92 -17.09 16.19
CA ARG A 480 4.05 -16.15 16.23
C ARG A 480 5.32 -16.77 15.65
N GLY A 481 5.44 -18.10 15.70
CA GLY A 481 6.58 -18.86 15.18
C GLY A 481 7.56 -19.33 16.24
N ASP A 482 7.21 -19.24 17.53
CA ASP A 482 8.08 -19.66 18.64
C ASP A 482 8.35 -21.18 18.63
N HIS A 483 7.48 -21.93 17.94
CA HIS A 483 7.58 -23.38 17.77
C HIS A 483 8.06 -23.81 16.37
N GLY A 484 8.67 -22.89 15.61
CA GLY A 484 9.23 -23.14 14.28
C GLY A 484 8.37 -22.60 13.13
N GLU A 485 9.01 -22.32 11.99
CA GLU A 485 8.36 -21.70 10.83
C GLU A 485 7.35 -22.64 10.16
N ASP A 486 7.60 -23.96 10.14
CA ASP A 486 6.69 -24.96 9.55
C ASP A 486 5.31 -24.94 10.24
N TRP A 487 5.30 -24.90 11.58
CA TRP A 487 4.07 -24.83 12.37
C TRP A 487 3.35 -23.50 12.17
N LYS A 488 4.10 -22.41 12.11
CA LYS A 488 3.56 -21.09 11.82
C LYS A 488 2.91 -21.05 10.44
N GLN A 489 3.58 -21.54 9.40
CA GLN A 489 3.03 -21.60 8.06
C GLN A 489 1.76 -22.44 8.01
N THR A 490 1.76 -23.63 8.64
CA THR A 490 0.60 -24.52 8.71
C THR A 490 -0.61 -23.83 9.37
N VAL A 491 -0.39 -23.21 10.53
CA VAL A 491 -1.46 -22.56 11.29
C VAL A 491 -1.97 -21.29 10.62
N LEU A 492 -1.08 -20.51 10.00
CA LEU A 492 -1.45 -19.31 9.24
C LEU A 492 -2.19 -19.68 7.96
N ASP A 493 -1.80 -20.76 7.29
CA ASP A 493 -2.53 -21.29 6.14
C ASP A 493 -3.98 -21.66 6.52
N TRP A 494 -4.20 -22.42 7.60
CA TRP A 494 -5.55 -22.71 8.07
C TRP A 494 -6.36 -21.46 8.39
N TYR A 495 -5.72 -20.49 9.04
CA TYR A 495 -6.34 -19.22 9.38
C TYR A 495 -6.74 -18.43 8.13
N ASN A 496 -5.87 -18.37 7.13
CA ASN A 496 -6.11 -17.69 5.86
C ASN A 496 -7.21 -18.39 5.04
N ARG A 497 -7.36 -19.72 5.17
CA ARG A 497 -8.46 -20.51 4.60
C ARG A 497 -9.76 -20.44 5.41
N GLY A 498 -9.85 -19.49 6.34
CA GLY A 498 -11.07 -19.13 7.06
C GLY A 498 -11.32 -19.89 8.37
N ALA A 499 -10.38 -20.70 8.86
CA ALA A 499 -10.50 -21.31 10.18
C ALA A 499 -10.23 -20.29 11.29
N THR A 500 -11.14 -20.19 12.26
CA THR A 500 -10.94 -19.29 13.41
C THR A 500 -9.87 -19.82 14.35
N PRO A 501 -9.20 -18.95 15.14
CA PRO A 501 -8.21 -19.38 16.13
C PRO A 501 -8.76 -20.43 17.10
N LYS A 502 -10.03 -20.29 17.52
CA LYS A 502 -10.68 -21.24 18.42
C LYS A 502 -10.82 -22.62 17.77
N GLN A 503 -11.20 -22.68 16.49
CA GLN A 503 -11.33 -23.94 15.76
C GLN A 503 -9.98 -24.60 15.55
N ILE A 504 -8.94 -23.83 15.19
CA ILE A 504 -7.57 -24.33 15.03
C ILE A 504 -7.08 -25.02 16.32
N HIS A 505 -7.24 -24.38 17.48
CA HIS A 505 -6.83 -24.97 18.77
C HIS A 505 -7.69 -26.16 19.20
N ALA A 506 -8.96 -26.22 18.79
CA ALA A 506 -9.88 -27.29 19.18
C ALA A 506 -9.71 -28.56 18.32
N LEU A 507 -9.26 -28.42 17.08
CA LEU A 507 -9.28 -29.50 16.08
C LEU A 507 -7.89 -29.95 15.63
N ALA A 508 -6.81 -29.25 16.03
CA ALA A 508 -5.45 -29.63 15.66
C ALA A 508 -5.08 -31.07 16.01
N GLU A 509 -5.47 -31.58 17.19
CA GLU A 509 -5.19 -32.97 17.60
C GLU A 509 -5.83 -33.99 16.66
N GLN A 510 -7.05 -33.71 16.20
CA GLN A 510 -7.78 -34.62 15.30
C GLN A 510 -7.17 -34.65 13.90
N ALA A 511 -6.66 -33.51 13.43
CA ALA A 511 -6.09 -33.36 12.10
C ALA A 511 -4.63 -33.83 12.01
N HIS A 512 -3.82 -33.54 13.03
CA HIS A 512 -2.37 -33.80 13.04
C HIS A 512 -1.91 -34.90 13.99
N GLY A 513 -2.83 -35.48 14.77
CA GLY A 513 -2.52 -36.55 15.73
C GLY A 513 -1.83 -36.07 17.01
N SER A 514 -1.68 -34.75 17.20
CA SER A 514 -1.18 -34.12 18.43
C SER A 514 -1.76 -32.72 18.61
N GLU A 515 -1.88 -32.27 19.85
CA GLU A 515 -2.23 -30.89 20.18
C GLU A 515 -1.25 -29.88 19.55
N LEU A 516 -1.63 -28.60 19.50
CA LEU A 516 -0.71 -27.56 19.04
C LEU A 516 0.44 -27.43 20.03
N PRO A 517 1.66 -27.10 19.57
CA PRO A 517 2.80 -26.87 20.45
C PRO A 517 2.55 -25.90 21.61
N CYS A 518 1.77 -24.84 21.39
CA CYS A 518 1.39 -23.87 22.43
C CYS A 518 0.46 -24.42 23.53
N GLN A 519 -0.10 -25.62 23.36
CA GLN A 519 -0.98 -26.27 24.34
C GLN A 519 -0.22 -27.28 25.22
N HIS A 520 1.01 -27.65 24.85
CA HIS A 520 1.77 -28.70 25.54
C HIS A 520 2.16 -28.34 26.98
N ASP A 521 2.47 -27.07 27.24
CA ASP A 521 2.92 -26.58 28.55
C ASP A 521 1.79 -25.89 29.36
N GLY A 522 0.53 -26.03 28.93
CA GLY A 522 -0.64 -25.47 29.59
C GLY A 522 -1.58 -24.71 28.64
N GLN A 523 -2.26 -23.70 29.16
CA GLN A 523 -3.17 -22.88 28.36
C GLN A 523 -2.37 -21.89 27.51
N CYS A 524 -2.53 -21.98 26.19
CA CYS A 524 -1.99 -21.06 25.19
C CYS A 524 -2.16 -19.57 25.61
N GLU A 525 -1.12 -18.76 25.41
CA GLU A 525 -1.09 -17.31 25.73
C GLU A 525 -2.33 -16.58 25.20
N LEU A 526 -2.82 -16.93 24.00
CA LEU A 526 -3.99 -16.29 23.39
C LEU A 526 -5.26 -16.58 24.18
N ALA A 527 -5.45 -17.84 24.58
CA ALA A 527 -6.62 -18.26 25.33
C ALA A 527 -6.61 -17.60 26.71
N SER A 528 -5.44 -17.53 27.35
CA SER A 528 -5.23 -16.84 28.62
C SER A 528 -5.49 -15.33 28.49
N ALA A 529 -5.03 -14.69 27.42
CA ALA A 529 -5.26 -13.26 27.20
C ALA A 529 -6.74 -12.92 26.93
N TRP A 530 -7.49 -13.85 26.35
CA TRP A 530 -8.94 -13.74 26.19
C TRP A 530 -9.73 -14.11 27.44
N ASP A 531 -9.10 -14.64 28.49
CA ASP A 531 -9.72 -14.93 29.79
C ASP A 531 -9.79 -13.66 30.65
N PHE A 532 -10.64 -12.73 30.21
CA PHE A 532 -10.99 -11.53 30.95
C PHE A 532 -12.47 -11.21 30.75
N ASP A 533 -13.06 -10.61 31.78
CA ASP A 533 -14.39 -10.01 31.75
C ASP A 533 -14.28 -8.50 31.44
N PRO A 534 -14.85 -8.02 30.33
CA PRO A 534 -14.97 -6.60 30.02
C PRO A 534 -15.68 -5.77 31.10
N ASP A 535 -16.52 -6.41 31.91
CA ASP A 535 -17.29 -5.77 32.98
C ASP A 535 -16.64 -5.89 34.36
N GLU A 536 -15.50 -6.59 34.47
CA GLU A 536 -14.75 -6.73 35.73
C GLU A 536 -13.27 -6.35 35.58
N HIS A 537 -12.92 -5.18 36.11
CA HIS A 537 -11.54 -4.71 36.16
C HIS A 537 -10.76 -5.36 37.33
N PRO A 538 -9.53 -5.89 37.13
CA PRO A 538 -8.76 -6.59 38.16
C PRO A 538 -8.42 -5.76 39.41
N ASP A 539 -8.24 -4.44 39.27
CA ASP A 539 -7.94 -3.53 40.39
C ASP A 539 -9.14 -3.24 41.33
N THR A 540 -10.25 -3.94 41.15
CA THR A 540 -11.41 -3.83 42.05
C THR A 540 -11.19 -4.71 43.29
N VAL A 541 -10.53 -4.15 44.32
CA VAL A 541 -10.13 -4.91 45.53
C VAL A 541 -11.13 -4.70 46.68
N GLY A 542 -11.84 -5.76 47.06
CA GLY A 542 -12.63 -5.87 48.29
C GLY A 542 -14.04 -6.43 48.08
N ASP A 543 -14.54 -7.26 49.01
CA ASP A 543 -15.86 -7.91 48.94
C ASP A 543 -17.06 -6.93 48.92
N ASP A 544 -16.82 -5.63 49.17
CA ASP A 544 -17.82 -4.56 49.24
C ASP A 544 -17.64 -3.46 48.14
N VAL A 545 -16.78 -3.67 47.14
CA VAL A 545 -16.57 -2.72 46.03
C VAL A 545 -17.32 -3.23 44.79
N GLU A 546 -18.25 -2.44 44.26
CA GLU A 546 -18.92 -2.77 42.99
C GLU A 546 -17.88 -2.95 41.88
N SER A 547 -17.90 -4.13 41.23
CA SER A 547 -17.07 -4.42 40.06
C SER A 547 -17.26 -3.32 39.02
N ARG A 548 -16.16 -2.70 38.57
CA ARG A 548 -16.21 -1.69 37.51
C ARG A 548 -15.78 -2.32 36.18
N PRO A 549 -16.43 -1.96 35.06
CA PRO A 549 -15.99 -2.39 33.74
C PRO A 549 -14.64 -1.76 33.38
N TRP A 550 -13.98 -2.33 32.39
CA TRP A 550 -12.92 -1.63 31.67
C TRP A 550 -13.53 -0.40 30.99
N ASP A 551 -12.92 0.77 31.11
CA ASP A 551 -13.46 1.99 30.50
C ASP A 551 -13.29 1.96 28.98
N VAL A 552 -12.11 1.52 28.50
CA VAL A 552 -11.78 1.49 27.06
C VAL A 552 -11.24 0.13 26.62
N LEU A 553 -11.87 -0.49 25.63
CA LEU A 553 -11.29 -1.62 24.90
C LEU A 553 -10.70 -1.14 23.58
N ILE A 554 -9.52 -1.61 23.22
CA ILE A 554 -8.78 -1.16 22.04
C ILE A 554 -8.49 -2.35 21.14
N GLY A 555 -8.94 -2.34 19.89
CA GLY A 555 -8.75 -3.49 19.01
C GLY A 555 -8.95 -3.25 17.53
N HIS A 556 -8.90 -4.34 16.76
CA HIS A 556 -9.13 -4.36 15.32
C HIS A 556 -10.63 -4.47 15.02
N TYR A 557 -11.09 -3.98 13.86
CA TYR A 557 -12.51 -4.03 13.46
C TYR A 557 -13.15 -5.42 13.58
N THR A 558 -12.39 -6.49 13.28
CA THR A 558 -12.85 -7.88 13.41
C THR A 558 -13.18 -8.30 14.84
N HIS A 559 -12.76 -7.55 15.86
CA HIS A 559 -13.22 -7.77 17.24
C HIS A 559 -14.69 -7.41 17.43
N ALA A 560 -15.33 -6.69 16.50
CA ALA A 560 -16.76 -6.43 16.52
C ALA A 560 -17.60 -7.73 16.46
N TYR A 561 -17.05 -8.82 15.91
CA TYR A 561 -17.69 -10.15 15.96
C TYR A 561 -17.66 -10.82 17.34
N LYS A 562 -17.02 -10.19 18.35
CA LYS A 562 -16.99 -10.72 19.71
C LYS A 562 -18.04 -10.00 20.54
N SER A 563 -19.17 -10.66 20.78
CA SER A 563 -20.27 -10.14 21.61
C SER A 563 -19.79 -9.51 22.93
N LYS A 564 -18.88 -10.18 23.65
CA LYS A 564 -18.31 -9.64 24.91
C LYS A 564 -17.61 -8.28 24.75
N VAL A 565 -17.06 -7.98 23.57
CA VAL A 565 -16.35 -6.73 23.29
C VAL A 565 -17.30 -5.58 22.91
N VAL A 566 -18.53 -5.89 22.45
CA VAL A 566 -19.46 -4.90 21.91
C VAL A 566 -20.74 -4.73 22.72
N HIS A 567 -21.24 -5.80 23.35
CA HIS A 567 -22.48 -5.78 24.13
C HIS A 567 -22.37 -4.83 25.33
N GLY A 568 -23.38 -3.97 25.52
CA GLY A 568 -23.43 -3.01 26.63
C GLY A 568 -22.43 -1.85 26.53
N ARG A 569 -21.63 -1.78 25.47
CA ARG A 569 -20.60 -0.75 25.26
C ARG A 569 -20.94 0.11 24.07
N THR A 570 -20.42 1.33 24.03
CA THR A 570 -20.44 2.13 22.79
C THR A 570 -19.29 1.69 21.91
N VAL A 571 -19.58 1.32 20.66
CA VAL A 571 -18.56 0.86 19.70
C VAL A 571 -18.21 1.99 18.74
N LEU A 572 -16.93 2.35 18.70
CA LEU A 572 -16.39 3.36 17.81
C LEU A 572 -15.52 2.72 16.74
N PHE A 573 -15.82 3.01 15.48
CA PHE A 573 -15.06 2.60 14.31
C PHE A 573 -14.28 3.81 13.79
N ASP A 574 -12.95 3.79 13.93
CA ASP A 574 -12.08 4.85 13.43
C ASP A 574 -11.62 4.53 12.01
N GLU A 575 -12.04 5.33 11.03
CA GLU A 575 -11.92 5.12 9.58
C GLU A 575 -12.78 3.97 9.01
N PHE A 576 -13.05 4.01 7.69
CA PHE A 576 -13.89 3.04 7.00
C PHE A 576 -13.23 1.66 6.91
N ALA A 577 -13.90 0.64 7.43
CA ALA A 577 -13.41 -0.71 7.62
C ALA A 577 -13.82 -1.66 6.48
N GLU A 578 -13.52 -1.30 5.24
CA GLU A 578 -13.98 -2.03 4.04
C GLU A 578 -13.75 -3.55 4.12
N GLU A 579 -12.49 -3.97 4.17
CA GLU A 579 -12.13 -5.39 4.02
C GLU A 579 -12.37 -6.22 5.29
N ALA A 580 -12.64 -5.57 6.42
CA ALA A 580 -12.71 -6.26 7.71
C ALA A 580 -13.95 -7.17 7.85
N PHE A 581 -14.99 -6.88 7.07
CA PHE A 581 -16.29 -7.55 7.12
C PHE A 581 -16.67 -8.26 5.82
N GLU A 582 -15.84 -8.16 4.78
CA GLU A 582 -16.00 -8.90 3.53
C GLU A 582 -15.05 -10.10 3.50
N GLN A 583 -15.59 -11.28 3.22
CA GLN A 583 -14.81 -12.46 2.85
C GLN A 583 -14.93 -12.70 1.36
N ARG A 584 -13.80 -12.63 0.64
CA ARG A 584 -13.74 -12.93 -0.79
C ARG A 584 -13.10 -14.29 -1.03
N LEU A 585 -13.75 -15.10 -1.85
CA LEU A 585 -13.32 -16.43 -2.29
C LEU A 585 -13.16 -16.38 -3.82
N ASP A 586 -11.95 -16.12 -4.29
CA ASP A 586 -11.63 -16.04 -5.72
C ASP A 586 -10.62 -17.12 -6.14
N HIS A 587 -9.53 -17.29 -5.41
CA HIS A 587 -8.50 -18.29 -5.68
C HIS A 587 -8.82 -19.60 -4.97
N GLY A 588 -8.81 -20.71 -5.72
CA GLY A 588 -9.04 -22.05 -5.16
C GLY A 588 -10.48 -22.35 -4.76
N ILE A 589 -11.45 -21.45 -5.02
CA ILE A 589 -12.88 -21.67 -4.74
C ILE A 589 -13.41 -22.93 -5.43
N GLU A 590 -12.99 -23.20 -6.67
CA GLU A 590 -13.40 -24.39 -7.42
C GLU A 590 -12.99 -25.67 -6.70
N GLY A 591 -11.73 -25.73 -6.25
CA GLY A 591 -11.19 -26.85 -5.48
C GLY A 591 -11.88 -27.00 -4.13
N ALA A 592 -12.09 -25.89 -3.42
CA ALA A 592 -12.75 -25.87 -2.12
C ALA A 592 -14.21 -26.31 -2.18
N VAL A 593 -14.96 -25.81 -3.16
CA VAL A 593 -16.35 -26.21 -3.39
C VAL A 593 -16.41 -27.66 -3.82
N SER A 594 -15.59 -28.09 -4.77
CA SER A 594 -15.57 -29.48 -5.24
C SER A 594 -15.22 -30.44 -4.10
N TYR A 595 -14.24 -30.10 -3.27
CA TYR A 595 -13.89 -30.88 -2.08
C TYR A 595 -15.08 -30.99 -1.13
N PHE A 596 -15.75 -29.88 -0.81
CA PHE A 596 -16.93 -29.89 0.05
C PHE A 596 -18.06 -30.76 -0.52
N LEU A 597 -18.37 -30.63 -1.81
CA LEU A 597 -19.39 -31.44 -2.48
C LEU A 597 -19.07 -32.95 -2.39
N GLN A 598 -17.82 -33.33 -2.63
CA GLN A 598 -17.38 -34.73 -2.61
C GLN A 598 -17.39 -35.36 -1.20
N GLN A 599 -17.17 -34.57 -0.15
CA GLN A 599 -17.23 -35.06 1.24
C GLN A 599 -18.67 -35.30 1.72
N HIS A 600 -19.68 -34.81 1.00
CA HIS A 600 -21.07 -34.87 1.41
C HIS A 600 -21.96 -35.53 0.34
N GLU A 601 -22.02 -36.87 0.36
CA GLU A 601 -22.88 -37.69 -0.53
C GLU A 601 -24.35 -37.22 -0.67
N PRO A 602 -25.02 -36.61 0.35
CA PRO A 602 -26.38 -36.11 0.18
C PRO A 602 -26.51 -34.93 -0.80
N LEU A 603 -25.42 -34.23 -1.11
CA LEU A 603 -25.45 -33.12 -2.07
C LEU A 603 -25.56 -33.69 -3.49
N PRO A 604 -26.54 -33.22 -4.30
CA PRO A 604 -26.80 -33.76 -5.62
C PRO A 604 -25.89 -33.13 -6.69
N PHE A 605 -24.63 -32.83 -6.36
CA PHE A 605 -23.63 -32.22 -7.26
C PHE A 605 -22.28 -32.89 -7.05
N ASP A 606 -21.60 -33.23 -8.15
CA ASP A 606 -20.33 -33.96 -8.11
C ASP A 606 -19.13 -33.03 -7.86
N ASP A 607 -19.15 -31.84 -8.46
CA ASP A 607 -18.07 -30.85 -8.39
C ASP A 607 -18.58 -29.42 -8.65
N TYR A 608 -17.68 -28.44 -8.64
CA TYR A 608 -18.01 -27.03 -8.87
C TYR A 608 -18.64 -26.78 -10.25
N ALA A 609 -18.17 -27.44 -11.31
CA ALA A 609 -18.72 -27.26 -12.65
C ALA A 609 -20.15 -27.80 -12.73
N ASP A 610 -20.39 -29.00 -12.20
CA ASP A 610 -21.72 -29.60 -12.11
C ASP A 610 -22.66 -28.78 -11.20
N LEU A 611 -22.16 -28.17 -10.12
CA LEU A 611 -22.92 -27.20 -9.34
C LEU A 611 -23.33 -26.01 -10.20
N LEU A 612 -22.40 -25.40 -10.95
CA LEU A 612 -22.70 -24.22 -11.76
C LEU A 612 -23.71 -24.51 -12.88
N GLU A 613 -23.60 -25.67 -13.55
CA GLU A 613 -24.52 -26.10 -14.60
C GLU A 613 -25.87 -26.55 -14.02
N GLY A 614 -25.83 -27.25 -12.89
CA GLY A 614 -26.99 -27.89 -12.27
C GLY A 614 -27.79 -27.00 -11.31
N ARG A 615 -27.27 -25.84 -10.89
CA ARG A 615 -27.94 -24.94 -9.91
C ARG A 615 -29.31 -24.44 -10.34
N HIS A 616 -29.66 -24.51 -11.62
CA HIS A 616 -30.97 -24.13 -12.14
C HIS A 616 -32.00 -25.28 -12.16
N ASP A 617 -31.59 -26.51 -11.87
CA ASP A 617 -32.51 -27.63 -11.67
C ASP A 617 -33.23 -27.48 -10.32
N ASP A 618 -34.55 -27.31 -10.35
CA ASP A 618 -35.35 -27.03 -9.16
C ASP A 618 -35.26 -28.14 -8.10
N GLN A 619 -35.14 -29.40 -8.50
CA GLN A 619 -35.09 -30.54 -7.57
C GLN A 619 -33.71 -30.63 -6.93
N ARG A 620 -32.64 -30.66 -7.73
CA ARG A 620 -31.25 -30.70 -7.23
C ARG A 620 -30.97 -29.53 -6.29
N ARG A 621 -31.39 -28.32 -6.70
CA ARG A 621 -31.26 -27.12 -5.88
C ARG A 621 -32.03 -27.21 -4.57
N ALA A 622 -33.29 -27.69 -4.60
CA ALA A 622 -34.09 -27.82 -3.38
C ALA A 622 -33.50 -28.84 -2.40
N ASP A 623 -33.02 -29.98 -2.92
CA ASP A 623 -32.39 -31.02 -2.10
C ASP A 623 -31.08 -30.52 -1.47
N ALA A 624 -30.25 -29.79 -2.22
CA ALA A 624 -29.02 -29.20 -1.71
C ALA A 624 -29.27 -28.11 -0.65
N LEU A 625 -30.25 -27.24 -0.87
CA LEU A 625 -30.62 -26.22 0.11
C LEU A 625 -31.20 -26.82 1.39
N ALA A 626 -31.96 -27.92 1.28
CA ALA A 626 -32.46 -28.64 2.46
C ALA A 626 -31.32 -29.28 3.27
N PHE A 627 -30.30 -29.82 2.59
CA PHE A 627 -29.09 -30.29 3.27
C PHE A 627 -28.35 -29.15 3.99
N LEU A 628 -28.13 -28.00 3.33
CA LEU A 628 -27.41 -26.86 3.92
C LEU A 628 -28.19 -26.21 5.09
N ASP A 629 -29.52 -26.28 5.09
CA ASP A 629 -30.35 -25.84 6.22
C ASP A 629 -30.15 -26.73 7.46
N GLU A 630 -29.94 -28.04 7.27
CA GLU A 630 -29.64 -28.98 8.36
C GLU A 630 -28.17 -28.96 8.79
N TYR A 631 -27.24 -28.87 7.83
CA TYR A 631 -25.80 -28.85 8.07
C TYR A 631 -25.33 -27.51 8.67
N GLY A 632 -25.94 -26.41 8.23
CA GLY A 632 -25.49 -25.04 8.47
C GLY A 632 -24.59 -24.52 7.36
N ILE A 633 -24.45 -23.18 7.30
CA ILE A 633 -23.61 -22.49 6.32
C ILE A 633 -22.44 -21.74 6.99
N ASP A 634 -22.19 -22.03 8.25
CA ASP A 634 -21.08 -21.44 8.99
C ASP A 634 -19.76 -22.09 8.60
N SER A 635 -18.67 -21.48 9.07
CA SER A 635 -17.29 -21.95 8.85
C SER A 635 -17.15 -23.45 9.11
N ASP A 636 -16.69 -24.23 8.11
CA ASP A 636 -16.33 -25.65 8.23
C ASP A 636 -14.83 -25.82 8.44
N PRO A 637 -14.34 -25.81 9.69
CA PRO A 637 -12.93 -25.91 9.97
C PRO A 637 -12.38 -27.31 9.68
N THR A 638 -13.22 -28.34 9.77
CA THR A 638 -12.81 -29.74 9.61
C THR A 638 -12.26 -30.00 8.20
N ALA A 639 -12.87 -29.37 7.18
CA ALA A 639 -12.39 -29.42 5.82
C ALA A 639 -11.00 -28.79 5.67
N VAL A 640 -10.76 -27.62 6.27
CA VAL A 640 -9.49 -26.88 6.20
C VAL A 640 -8.34 -27.64 6.85
N LEU A 641 -8.60 -28.25 8.01
CA LEU A 641 -7.58 -28.96 8.75
C LEU A 641 -7.28 -30.35 8.15
N GLY A 642 -8.21 -30.94 7.40
CA GLY A 642 -8.06 -32.28 6.82
C GLY A 642 -7.34 -32.33 5.47
N ASP A 643 -7.44 -31.28 4.65
CA ASP A 643 -6.87 -31.25 3.29
C ASP A 643 -6.49 -29.82 2.88
N GLN A 644 -5.49 -29.68 2.00
CA GLN A 644 -5.07 -28.37 1.46
C GLN A 644 -6.10 -27.75 0.51
N ALA A 645 -6.95 -28.56 -0.12
CA ALA A 645 -8.06 -28.09 -0.95
C ALA A 645 -9.25 -27.57 -0.12
N GLY A 646 -9.32 -27.87 1.18
CA GLY A 646 -10.43 -27.45 2.03
C GLY A 646 -10.43 -25.94 2.33
N HIS A 647 -11.62 -25.33 2.34
CA HIS A 647 -11.80 -23.93 2.74
C HIS A 647 -13.02 -23.80 3.67
N ALA A 648 -12.89 -23.05 4.76
CA ALA A 648 -13.94 -23.01 5.77
C ALA A 648 -15.21 -22.29 5.28
N GLY A 649 -15.05 -21.35 4.36
CA GLY A 649 -16.15 -20.64 3.69
C GLY A 649 -16.87 -21.43 2.60
N ALA A 650 -16.46 -22.67 2.28
CA ALA A 650 -17.06 -23.45 1.18
C ALA A 650 -18.58 -23.69 1.33
N PRO A 651 -19.14 -24.02 2.52
CA PRO A 651 -20.58 -24.18 2.68
C PRO A 651 -21.36 -22.90 2.33
N ALA A 652 -20.88 -21.75 2.80
CA ALA A 652 -21.48 -20.45 2.51
C ALA A 652 -21.36 -20.08 1.03
N ALA A 653 -20.26 -20.46 0.37
CA ALA A 653 -20.08 -20.27 -1.06
C ALA A 653 -21.07 -21.09 -1.89
N VAL A 654 -21.24 -22.38 -1.57
CA VAL A 654 -22.22 -23.25 -2.22
C VAL A 654 -23.64 -22.74 -2.01
N PHE A 655 -23.97 -22.34 -0.78
CA PHE A 655 -25.27 -21.73 -0.48
C PHE A 655 -25.50 -20.48 -1.32
N THR A 656 -24.50 -19.58 -1.39
CA THR A 656 -24.57 -18.34 -2.18
C THR A 656 -24.86 -18.66 -3.64
N ILE A 657 -24.09 -19.54 -4.28
CA ILE A 657 -24.25 -19.92 -5.69
C ILE A 657 -25.65 -20.51 -5.97
N LEU A 658 -26.16 -21.34 -5.06
CA LEU A 658 -27.48 -21.96 -5.20
C LEU A 658 -28.62 -20.95 -5.05
N VAL A 659 -28.53 -20.07 -4.04
CA VAL A 659 -29.58 -19.08 -3.78
C VAL A 659 -29.58 -18.00 -4.85
N SER A 660 -28.40 -17.48 -5.20
CA SER A 660 -28.20 -16.38 -6.15
C SER A 660 -28.66 -16.72 -7.57
N ALA A 661 -28.69 -18.01 -7.93
CA ALA A 661 -29.14 -18.49 -9.24
C ALA A 661 -30.55 -18.01 -9.65
N LYS A 662 -31.40 -17.59 -8.69
CA LYS A 662 -32.73 -17.02 -8.95
C LYS A 662 -32.79 -15.49 -8.86
N GLU A 663 -31.74 -14.84 -8.36
CA GLU A 663 -31.63 -13.39 -8.12
C GLU A 663 -30.44 -12.80 -8.88
N ASN A 664 -30.51 -12.89 -10.21
CA ASN A 664 -29.56 -12.26 -11.12
C ASN A 664 -29.93 -10.79 -11.33
N LEU A 665 -29.00 -9.88 -11.05
CA LEU A 665 -29.20 -8.43 -11.17
C LEU A 665 -29.17 -7.93 -12.62
N GLY A 666 -28.65 -8.74 -13.55
CA GLY A 666 -28.59 -8.43 -14.99
C GLY A 666 -27.27 -7.85 -15.47
N ASN A 667 -26.34 -7.53 -14.56
CA ASN A 667 -25.01 -6.95 -14.81
C ASN A 667 -23.87 -7.96 -14.54
N GLY A 668 -24.17 -9.26 -14.64
CA GLY A 668 -23.20 -10.34 -14.35
C GLY A 668 -23.01 -10.66 -12.86
N TRP A 669 -23.67 -9.94 -11.96
CA TRP A 669 -23.72 -10.25 -10.53
C TRP A 669 -25.02 -10.96 -10.17
N GLU A 670 -24.90 -11.97 -9.31
CA GLU A 670 -26.03 -12.62 -8.65
C GLU A 670 -25.93 -12.38 -7.14
N ARG A 671 -27.06 -12.16 -6.47
CA ARG A 671 -27.13 -11.83 -5.04
C ARG A 671 -27.86 -12.91 -4.27
N ALA A 672 -27.40 -13.21 -3.06
CA ALA A 672 -28.08 -14.08 -2.11
C ALA A 672 -28.15 -13.43 -0.74
N GLU A 673 -29.32 -13.50 -0.10
CA GLU A 673 -29.46 -13.22 1.32
C GLU A 673 -29.14 -14.49 2.11
N LEU A 674 -28.22 -14.36 3.06
CA LEU A 674 -27.82 -15.42 3.97
C LEU A 674 -28.38 -15.12 5.37
N PRO A 675 -28.51 -16.14 6.24
CA PRO A 675 -28.75 -15.97 7.67
C PRO A 675 -27.84 -14.91 8.32
N ASP A 676 -28.35 -14.30 9.39
CA ASP A 676 -27.68 -13.28 10.21
C ASP A 676 -27.30 -12.00 9.43
N ASP A 677 -28.21 -11.55 8.55
CA ASP A 677 -28.08 -10.34 7.73
C ASP A 677 -26.84 -10.33 6.81
N ARG A 678 -26.25 -11.50 6.56
CA ARG A 678 -25.14 -11.68 5.62
C ARG A 678 -25.64 -11.57 4.18
N VAL A 679 -24.80 -11.02 3.31
CA VAL A 679 -25.09 -10.93 1.87
C VAL A 679 -23.98 -11.61 1.08
N GLY A 680 -24.35 -12.63 0.31
CA GLY A 680 -23.47 -13.34 -0.60
C GLY A 680 -23.65 -12.82 -2.02
N LEU A 681 -22.54 -12.64 -2.74
CA LEU A 681 -22.51 -12.26 -4.14
C LEU A 681 -21.76 -13.32 -4.93
N PHE A 682 -22.31 -13.70 -6.08
CA PHE A 682 -21.62 -14.52 -7.06
C PHE A 682 -21.30 -13.70 -8.31
N ASP A 683 -20.02 -13.64 -8.65
CA ASP A 683 -19.51 -13.01 -9.85
C ASP A 683 -19.48 -14.03 -10.99
N ARG A 684 -20.37 -13.90 -11.98
CA ARG A 684 -20.44 -14.85 -13.10
C ARG A 684 -19.27 -14.74 -14.09
N GLU A 685 -18.58 -13.61 -14.10
CA GLU A 685 -17.46 -13.34 -15.00
C GLU A 685 -16.17 -13.98 -14.48
N THR A 686 -15.93 -13.86 -13.17
CA THR A 686 -14.70 -14.37 -12.53
C THR A 686 -14.90 -15.70 -11.81
N GLY A 687 -16.14 -16.13 -11.55
CA GLY A 687 -16.45 -17.30 -10.73
C GLY A 687 -16.29 -17.07 -9.22
N ALA A 688 -15.89 -15.85 -8.81
CA ALA A 688 -15.64 -15.52 -7.42
C ALA A 688 -16.93 -15.41 -6.60
N VAL A 689 -16.84 -15.73 -5.31
CA VAL A 689 -17.89 -15.48 -4.33
C VAL A 689 -17.40 -14.49 -3.29
N SER A 690 -18.16 -13.42 -3.06
CA SER A 690 -17.89 -12.46 -1.98
C SER A 690 -19.03 -12.49 -0.96
N ILE A 691 -18.71 -12.53 0.33
CA ILE A 691 -19.69 -12.58 1.42
C ILE A 691 -19.44 -11.41 2.35
N LEU A 692 -20.39 -10.46 2.39
CA LEU A 692 -20.40 -9.38 3.37
C LEU A 692 -21.10 -9.88 4.63
N SER A 693 -20.39 -9.82 5.76
CA SER A 693 -20.88 -10.27 7.06
C SER A 693 -20.83 -9.12 8.06
N PRO A 694 -21.87 -8.28 8.18
CA PRO A 694 -21.92 -7.24 9.18
C PRO A 694 -21.76 -7.80 10.61
N PRO A 695 -21.11 -7.08 11.53
CA PRO A 695 -21.03 -7.49 12.92
C PRO A 695 -22.39 -7.32 13.64
N GLU A 696 -22.66 -8.16 14.64
CA GLU A 696 -23.89 -8.05 15.44
C GLU A 696 -23.79 -6.86 16.42
N LEU A 697 -24.39 -5.72 16.06
CA LEU A 697 -24.37 -4.49 16.86
C LEU A 697 -25.72 -4.20 17.55
N THR A 698 -26.63 -5.18 17.61
CA THR A 698 -27.98 -5.00 18.19
C THR A 698 -27.94 -4.60 19.67
N TYR A 699 -27.03 -5.20 20.44
CA TYR A 699 -26.92 -5.00 21.89
C TYR A 699 -25.83 -4.02 22.32
N THR A 700 -25.30 -3.21 21.39
CA THR A 700 -24.40 -2.10 21.73
C THR A 700 -25.18 -0.94 22.33
N SER A 701 -24.54 -0.17 23.20
CA SER A 701 -25.14 1.05 23.77
C SER A 701 -25.24 2.17 22.73
N ALA A 702 -24.25 2.29 21.84
CA ALA A 702 -24.23 3.23 20.71
C ALA A 702 -23.25 2.75 19.63
N VAL A 703 -23.37 3.28 18.41
CA VAL A 703 -22.43 3.01 17.29
C VAL A 703 -21.97 4.32 16.69
N VAL A 704 -20.65 4.53 16.65
CA VAL A 704 -20.04 5.77 16.14
C VAL A 704 -19.03 5.43 15.04
N GLY A 705 -19.33 5.79 13.80
CA GLY A 705 -18.33 5.82 12.72
C GLY A 705 -17.60 7.16 12.70
N LEU A 706 -16.28 7.15 12.63
CA LEU A 706 -15.43 8.34 12.56
C LEU A 706 -14.68 8.35 11.24
N ASP A 707 -14.94 9.33 10.38
CA ASP A 707 -14.34 9.39 9.04
C ASP A 707 -14.12 10.84 8.61
N GLY A 708 -13.06 11.11 7.83
CA GLY A 708 -12.84 12.43 7.27
C GLY A 708 -13.63 12.72 6.00
N THR A 709 -13.92 11.69 5.23
CA THR A 709 -14.58 11.74 3.93
C THR A 709 -15.47 10.50 3.75
N PRO A 710 -16.53 10.35 4.58
CA PRO A 710 -17.36 9.16 4.58
C PRO A 710 -18.25 9.06 3.35
N THR A 711 -18.46 7.83 2.92
CA THR A 711 -19.58 7.48 2.05
C THR A 711 -20.60 6.71 2.87
N ARG A 712 -21.64 7.43 3.33
CA ARG A 712 -22.64 6.89 4.27
C ARG A 712 -23.21 5.54 3.82
N GLU A 713 -23.60 5.41 2.55
CA GLU A 713 -24.19 4.16 2.05
C GLU A 713 -23.26 2.95 2.21
N LEU A 714 -21.95 3.12 2.02
CA LEU A 714 -20.98 2.05 2.22
C LEU A 714 -20.84 1.68 3.70
N TRP A 715 -20.79 2.68 4.58
CA TRP A 715 -20.79 2.49 6.02
C TRP A 715 -22.03 1.73 6.52
N GLU A 716 -23.21 2.09 6.03
CA GLU A 716 -24.46 1.41 6.41
C GLU A 716 -24.50 -0.04 5.94
N LEU A 717 -23.98 -0.33 4.74
CA LEU A 717 -23.86 -1.71 4.22
C LEU A 717 -22.90 -2.55 5.07
N VAL A 718 -21.72 -2.02 5.37
CA VAL A 718 -20.66 -2.75 6.08
C VAL A 718 -21.04 -3.03 7.53
N LEU A 719 -21.61 -2.04 8.22
CA LEU A 719 -22.00 -2.21 9.62
C LEU A 719 -23.36 -2.87 9.79
N GLY A 720 -24.17 -2.98 8.73
CA GLY A 720 -25.55 -3.48 8.82
C GLY A 720 -26.47 -2.52 9.58
N GLU A 721 -26.11 -1.25 9.68
CA GLU A 721 -26.75 -0.29 10.57
C GLU A 721 -27.12 1.00 9.85
N ARG A 722 -28.26 1.58 10.20
CA ARG A 722 -28.61 2.93 9.71
C ARG A 722 -27.91 3.98 10.55
N LEU A 723 -27.19 4.89 9.88
CA LEU A 723 -26.36 5.89 10.55
C LEU A 723 -26.90 7.29 10.30
N ASN A 724 -27.03 8.06 11.38
CA ASN A 724 -27.25 9.50 11.28
C ASN A 724 -25.93 10.17 10.89
N HIS A 725 -25.84 10.69 9.67
CA HIS A 725 -24.65 11.39 9.22
C HIS A 725 -24.61 12.83 9.76
N THR A 726 -23.51 13.17 10.41
CA THR A 726 -23.30 14.47 11.04
C THR A 726 -21.94 15.03 10.68
N GLN A 727 -21.95 16.15 9.97
CA GLN A 727 -20.75 16.91 9.61
C GLN A 727 -20.31 17.81 10.77
N VAL A 728 -19.03 17.75 11.16
CA VAL A 728 -18.48 18.60 12.24
C VAL A 728 -18.42 20.05 11.79
N LEU A 729 -17.76 20.31 10.66
CA LEU A 729 -17.55 21.64 10.07
C LEU A 729 -18.35 21.78 8.77
N THR A 730 -19.07 22.87 8.58
CA THR A 730 -19.75 23.21 7.31
C THR A 730 -18.74 23.39 6.16
N ASP A 731 -19.16 23.32 4.90
CA ASP A 731 -18.25 23.46 3.75
C ASP A 731 -17.49 24.80 3.71
N ALA A 732 -18.09 25.87 4.24
CA ALA A 732 -17.41 27.15 4.39
C ALA A 732 -16.29 27.05 5.44
N GLU A 733 -16.61 26.49 6.62
CA GLU A 733 -15.64 26.26 7.70
C GLU A 733 -14.55 25.27 7.28
N ARG A 734 -14.86 24.27 6.45
CA ARG A 734 -13.86 23.32 5.94
C ARG A 734 -12.87 23.98 4.98
N ARG A 735 -13.37 24.86 4.11
CA ARG A 735 -12.50 25.61 3.20
C ARG A 735 -11.52 26.49 3.99
N GLU A 736 -12.04 27.22 4.96
CA GLU A 736 -11.25 28.03 5.89
C GLU A 736 -10.28 27.15 6.69
N TYR A 737 -10.75 25.98 7.16
CA TYR A 737 -9.90 25.03 7.87
C TYR A 737 -8.74 24.49 7.04
N LEU A 738 -8.95 24.16 5.76
CA LEU A 738 -7.87 23.68 4.90
C LEU A 738 -6.89 24.80 4.57
N ALA A 739 -7.39 25.98 4.20
CA ALA A 739 -6.56 27.11 3.78
C ALA A 739 -5.80 27.73 4.96
N ASP A 740 -6.50 28.02 6.05
CA ASP A 740 -5.96 28.82 7.16
C ASP A 740 -5.60 27.92 8.36
N GLY A 741 -6.45 26.94 8.68
CA GLY A 741 -6.22 26.04 9.84
C GLY A 741 -5.11 25.01 9.64
N LEU A 742 -4.97 24.47 8.43
CA LEU A 742 -3.90 23.54 8.06
C LEU A 742 -2.79 24.20 7.26
N ASN A 743 -2.97 25.45 6.81
CA ASN A 743 -2.08 26.12 5.86
C ASN A 743 -1.77 25.22 4.64
N LEU A 744 -2.80 24.52 4.15
CA LEU A 744 -2.68 23.55 3.05
C LEU A 744 -3.02 24.24 1.72
N ASN A 745 -1.96 24.56 0.97
CA ASN A 745 -2.02 25.32 -0.25
C ASN A 745 -2.09 24.38 -1.46
N LEU A 746 -3.31 24.08 -1.91
CA LEU A 746 -3.53 23.14 -3.02
C LEU A 746 -3.40 23.84 -4.37
N VAL A 747 -2.48 23.34 -5.20
CA VAL A 747 -2.24 23.84 -6.56
C VAL A 747 -2.77 22.84 -7.58
N ARG A 748 -3.76 23.23 -8.36
CA ARG A 748 -4.32 22.35 -9.40
C ARG A 748 -3.46 22.42 -10.65
N THR A 749 -3.00 21.26 -11.15
CA THR A 749 -2.07 21.22 -12.29
C THR A 749 -2.67 20.70 -13.60
N THR A 750 -3.94 20.30 -13.57
CA THR A 750 -4.69 19.78 -14.73
C THR A 750 -6.20 19.84 -14.46
N GLU A 751 -6.99 19.97 -15.52
CA GLU A 751 -8.47 19.82 -15.49
C GLU A 751 -8.92 18.42 -15.94
N ALA A 752 -7.97 17.53 -16.22
CA ALA A 752 -8.25 16.15 -16.57
C ALA A 752 -8.24 15.25 -15.35
N ILE A 753 -9.22 14.35 -15.28
CA ILE A 753 -9.20 13.21 -14.37
C ILE A 753 -8.23 12.17 -14.90
N LYS A 754 -7.30 11.76 -14.06
CA LYS A 754 -6.20 10.87 -14.40
C LYS A 754 -6.30 9.56 -13.60
N PRO A 755 -7.03 8.53 -14.06
CA PRO A 755 -7.15 7.26 -13.35
C PRO A 755 -5.87 6.44 -13.53
N TYR A 756 -5.00 6.39 -12.52
CA TYR A 756 -3.64 5.83 -12.65
C TYR A 756 -3.54 4.37 -12.18
N ASN A 757 -4.66 3.68 -11.96
CA ASN A 757 -4.65 2.25 -11.67
C ASN A 757 -4.43 1.38 -12.91
N ASN A 758 -4.57 1.95 -14.11
CA ASN A 758 -4.21 1.30 -15.37
C ASN A 758 -2.84 1.83 -15.84
N PRO A 759 -1.82 0.97 -16.03
CA PRO A 759 -0.48 1.41 -16.45
C PRO A 759 -0.50 2.16 -17.80
N ASP A 760 -1.42 1.81 -18.71
CA ASP A 760 -1.56 2.45 -20.03
C ASP A 760 -2.00 3.93 -19.95
N HIS A 761 -2.42 4.39 -18.77
CA HIS A 761 -2.87 5.76 -18.54
C HIS A 761 -1.83 6.62 -17.81
N VAL A 762 -0.75 6.01 -17.32
CA VAL A 762 0.33 6.70 -16.61
C VAL A 762 1.17 7.48 -17.62
N ALA A 763 1.31 8.80 -17.39
CA ALA A 763 1.96 9.71 -18.33
C ALA A 763 3.35 10.11 -17.83
N VAL A 764 4.27 9.14 -17.75
CA VAL A 764 5.61 9.27 -17.14
C VAL A 764 6.29 10.60 -17.46
N ASP A 765 6.52 10.92 -18.73
CA ASP A 765 7.22 12.16 -19.12
C ASP A 765 6.55 13.45 -18.59
N ARG A 766 5.22 13.48 -18.56
CA ARG A 766 4.48 14.66 -18.06
C ARG A 766 4.57 14.77 -16.55
N ASP A 767 4.54 13.63 -15.89
CA ASP A 767 4.58 13.56 -14.44
C ASP A 767 5.99 13.94 -13.94
N LEU A 768 7.06 13.48 -14.61
CA LEU A 768 8.43 13.90 -14.32
C LEU A 768 8.67 15.39 -14.60
N ALA A 769 8.19 15.90 -15.74
CA ALA A 769 8.27 17.34 -16.05
C ALA A 769 7.63 18.19 -14.96
N LEU A 770 6.48 17.76 -14.43
CA LEU A 770 5.83 18.44 -13.31
C LEU A 770 6.68 18.36 -12.04
N LEU A 771 7.22 17.20 -11.69
CA LEU A 771 8.01 17.01 -10.48
C LEU A 771 9.31 17.83 -10.51
N ASP A 772 10.00 17.89 -11.64
CA ASP A 772 11.17 18.76 -11.83
C ASP A 772 10.85 20.22 -11.59
N ALA A 773 9.76 20.70 -12.22
CA ALA A 773 9.36 22.10 -12.10
C ALA A 773 8.97 22.46 -10.66
N ILE A 774 8.35 21.52 -9.94
CA ILE A 774 8.07 21.69 -8.51
C ILE A 774 9.40 21.75 -7.73
N ALA A 775 10.35 20.87 -8.04
CA ALA A 775 11.63 20.82 -7.37
C ALA A 775 12.45 22.11 -7.60
N GLU A 776 12.45 22.64 -8.83
CA GLU A 776 13.12 23.89 -9.18
C GLU A 776 12.44 25.10 -8.52
N GLN A 777 11.10 25.17 -8.53
CA GLN A 777 10.36 26.28 -7.95
C GLN A 777 10.59 26.41 -6.44
N HIS A 778 10.68 25.29 -5.73
CA HIS A 778 10.79 25.27 -4.26
C HIS A 778 12.20 24.97 -3.74
N ASP A 779 13.18 24.77 -4.62
CA ASP A 779 14.55 24.37 -4.28
C ASP A 779 14.59 23.11 -3.39
N THR A 780 13.65 22.18 -3.60
CA THR A 780 13.53 20.93 -2.84
C THR A 780 12.67 19.92 -3.58
N LYS A 781 13.07 18.64 -3.61
CA LYS A 781 12.28 17.59 -4.26
C LYS A 781 10.94 17.39 -3.50
N PRO A 782 9.80 17.25 -4.21
CA PRO A 782 8.52 16.99 -3.57
C PRO A 782 8.43 15.56 -3.01
N GLY A 783 7.63 15.39 -1.96
CA GLY A 783 7.09 14.07 -1.62
C GLY A 783 5.91 13.72 -2.52
N VAL A 784 5.82 12.49 -3.02
CA VAL A 784 4.82 12.09 -4.00
C VAL A 784 3.87 11.02 -3.47
N ILE A 785 2.57 11.20 -3.67
CA ILE A 785 1.56 10.17 -3.46
C ILE A 785 0.85 9.89 -4.79
N THR A 786 0.85 8.63 -5.23
CA THR A 786 0.19 8.21 -6.48
C THR A 786 -0.41 6.79 -6.35
N SER A 787 -0.83 6.14 -7.44
CA SER A 787 -1.25 4.74 -7.37
C SER A 787 -0.03 3.81 -7.24
N ARG A 788 -0.20 2.62 -6.67
CA ARG A 788 0.87 1.61 -6.66
C ARG A 788 1.33 1.28 -8.08
N ARG A 789 0.37 1.18 -9.01
CA ARG A 789 0.63 0.88 -10.42
C ARG A 789 1.46 1.95 -11.12
N ALA A 790 1.24 3.23 -10.79
CA ALA A 790 2.05 4.33 -11.33
C ALA A 790 3.48 4.29 -10.80
N LEU A 791 3.69 3.96 -9.52
CA LEU A 791 5.03 3.74 -8.97
C LEU A 791 5.74 2.57 -9.67
N ASP A 792 5.04 1.46 -9.90
CA ASP A 792 5.60 0.33 -10.66
C ASP A 792 6.03 0.79 -12.07
N VAL A 793 5.18 1.56 -12.78
CA VAL A 793 5.51 2.11 -14.11
C VAL A 793 6.69 3.08 -14.06
N TYR A 794 6.81 3.93 -13.04
CA TYR A 794 7.95 4.83 -12.88
C TYR A 794 9.24 4.05 -12.63
N SER A 795 9.19 3.02 -11.79
CA SER A 795 10.34 2.16 -11.50
C SER A 795 10.76 1.34 -12.72
N ASP A 796 9.79 0.74 -13.43
CA ASP A 796 10.03 -0.01 -14.68
C ASP A 796 10.65 0.88 -15.78
N ALA A 797 10.35 2.18 -15.76
CA ALA A 797 10.92 3.17 -16.67
C ALA A 797 12.27 3.74 -16.22
N GLY A 798 12.79 3.36 -15.05
CA GLY A 798 13.99 3.95 -14.44
C GLY A 798 13.82 5.44 -14.08
N ALA A 799 12.57 5.89 -13.92
CA ALA A 799 12.24 7.29 -13.69
C ALA A 799 12.25 7.67 -12.20
N ILE A 800 11.91 6.71 -11.32
CA ILE A 800 11.98 6.84 -9.88
C ILE A 800 12.43 5.50 -9.30
N GLU A 801 13.60 5.47 -8.67
CA GLU A 801 14.11 4.33 -7.90
C GLU A 801 13.86 4.60 -6.41
N TYR A 802 13.19 3.67 -5.73
CA TYR A 802 12.79 3.87 -4.34
C TYR A 802 12.78 2.57 -3.54
N ASP A 803 12.99 2.66 -2.24
CA ASP A 803 12.83 1.53 -1.32
C ASP A 803 11.33 1.25 -1.08
N PRO A 804 10.80 0.07 -1.43
CA PRO A 804 9.38 -0.25 -1.25
C PRO A 804 8.90 -0.24 0.22
N GLU A 805 9.79 -0.43 1.20
CA GLU A 805 9.46 -0.45 2.62
C GLU A 805 9.40 0.97 3.20
N SER A 806 10.50 1.72 3.09
CA SER A 806 10.59 3.10 3.59
C SER A 806 9.89 4.12 2.68
N GLY A 807 9.72 3.81 1.39
CA GLY A 807 9.26 4.75 0.37
C GLY A 807 10.25 5.88 0.08
N ASP A 808 11.46 5.85 0.63
CA ASP A 808 12.48 6.85 0.34
C ASP A 808 12.99 6.65 -1.10
N VAL A 809 13.25 7.75 -1.80
CA VAL A 809 13.66 7.74 -3.21
C VAL A 809 15.18 7.88 -3.28
N ASP A 810 15.82 6.89 -3.89
CA ASP A 810 17.27 6.86 -4.11
C ASP A 810 17.64 7.68 -5.35
N ASP A 811 16.84 7.57 -6.42
CA ASP A 811 17.02 8.33 -7.67
C ASP A 811 15.69 8.77 -8.29
N GLY A 812 15.70 9.94 -8.94
CA GLY A 812 14.55 10.58 -9.57
C GLY A 812 14.10 11.91 -8.92
N PRO A 813 13.07 12.57 -9.48
CA PRO A 813 12.69 13.94 -9.10
C PRO A 813 11.78 14.04 -7.85
N ALA A 814 11.74 12.98 -7.03
CA ALA A 814 11.00 12.94 -5.77
C ALA A 814 11.94 12.72 -4.58
N ASP A 815 11.57 13.21 -3.39
CA ASP A 815 12.29 12.90 -2.13
C ASP A 815 11.86 11.56 -1.55
N ARG A 816 10.55 11.29 -1.64
CA ARG A 816 9.91 10.09 -1.11
C ARG A 816 8.60 9.83 -1.83
N VAL A 817 8.18 8.58 -1.86
CA VAL A 817 6.93 8.12 -2.47
C VAL A 817 6.05 7.35 -1.49
N ALA A 818 4.76 7.41 -1.74
CA ALA A 818 3.79 6.46 -1.21
C ALA A 818 2.65 6.26 -2.20
N TRP A 819 1.77 5.32 -1.90
CA TRP A 819 0.59 5.07 -2.71
C TRP A 819 -0.73 5.25 -1.97
N PHE A 820 -1.78 5.52 -2.73
CA PHE A 820 -3.16 5.56 -2.20
C PHE A 820 -3.47 4.28 -1.42
N GLY A 821 -4.10 4.42 -0.25
CA GLY A 821 -4.36 3.31 0.69
C GLY A 821 -3.23 3.02 1.68
N ASN A 822 -1.95 3.18 1.32
CA ASN A 822 -0.84 2.98 2.27
C ASN A 822 -0.56 4.20 3.17
N VAL A 823 -1.09 5.36 2.80
CA VAL A 823 -0.92 6.61 3.56
C VAL A 823 -1.95 6.79 4.69
N ILE A 824 -2.99 5.95 4.75
CA ILE A 824 -4.02 6.03 5.79
C ILE A 824 -3.40 5.73 7.16
N GLY A 825 -3.44 6.69 8.07
CA GLY A 825 -2.83 6.57 9.40
C GLY A 825 -1.29 6.63 9.44
N SER A 826 -0.61 6.88 8.31
CA SER A 826 0.84 7.12 8.29
C SER A 826 1.18 8.57 8.60
N ASN A 827 2.27 8.78 9.33
CA ASN A 827 2.85 10.10 9.61
C ASN A 827 4.04 10.44 8.69
N ARG A 828 4.32 9.65 7.65
CA ARG A 828 5.51 9.79 6.79
C ARG A 828 5.65 11.17 6.13
N PHE A 829 4.53 11.82 5.81
CA PHE A 829 4.49 13.12 5.14
C PHE A 829 4.18 14.29 6.08
N LYS A 830 4.17 14.06 7.41
CA LYS A 830 3.74 15.08 8.39
C LYS A 830 4.55 16.38 8.29
N GLU A 831 5.85 16.27 8.01
CA GLU A 831 6.80 17.39 7.95
C GLU A 831 7.11 17.80 6.51
N THR A 832 6.54 17.12 5.52
CA THR A 832 6.78 17.41 4.10
C THR A 832 6.05 18.67 3.68
N ARG A 833 6.80 19.71 3.30
CA ARG A 833 6.29 21.05 2.92
C ARG A 833 5.88 21.18 1.46
N VAL A 834 6.47 20.37 0.60
CA VAL A 834 6.22 20.38 -0.84
C VAL A 834 5.81 18.98 -1.24
N GLY A 835 4.56 18.85 -1.66
CA GLY A 835 3.95 17.57 -2.00
C GLY A 835 3.39 17.55 -3.41
N ALA A 836 3.27 16.36 -3.98
CA ALA A 836 2.52 16.11 -5.20
C ALA A 836 1.58 14.91 -5.03
N VAL A 837 0.31 15.08 -5.41
CA VAL A 837 -0.65 13.98 -5.55
C VAL A 837 -0.90 13.79 -7.04
N ILE A 838 -0.43 12.68 -7.59
CA ILE A 838 -0.46 12.43 -9.04
C ILE A 838 -1.43 11.29 -9.35
N GLY A 839 -2.39 11.57 -10.25
CA GLY A 839 -3.44 10.63 -10.59
C GLY A 839 -4.49 10.45 -9.49
N SER A 840 -5.48 9.61 -9.77
CA SER A 840 -6.62 9.29 -8.91
C SER A 840 -6.95 7.81 -9.00
N ASN A 841 -7.67 7.31 -8.00
CA ASN A 841 -8.02 5.90 -7.89
C ASN A 841 -9.29 5.55 -8.70
N HIS A 842 -9.23 4.50 -9.50
CA HIS A 842 -10.39 3.82 -10.09
C HIS A 842 -10.11 2.31 -10.14
N TYR A 843 -10.57 1.57 -9.15
CA TYR A 843 -10.39 0.11 -8.98
C TYR A 843 -11.10 -0.75 -10.04
N GLY A 844 -11.78 -0.12 -11.00
CA GLY A 844 -12.49 -0.79 -12.09
C GLY A 844 -13.99 -0.88 -11.85
N ASP A 845 -14.74 -1.07 -12.92
CA ASP A 845 -16.21 -1.03 -12.90
C ASP A 845 -16.79 -2.14 -12.01
N ARG A 846 -16.17 -3.33 -12.00
CA ARG A 846 -16.58 -4.47 -11.18
C ARG A 846 -16.65 -4.13 -9.69
N TYR A 847 -15.76 -3.28 -9.18
CA TYR A 847 -15.76 -2.84 -7.79
C TYR A 847 -17.04 -2.04 -7.45
N ILE A 848 -17.41 -1.09 -8.31
CA ILE A 848 -18.62 -0.27 -8.14
C ILE A 848 -19.88 -1.16 -8.28
N GLN A 849 -19.87 -2.08 -9.24
CA GLN A 849 -20.95 -3.04 -9.45
C GLN A 849 -21.12 -3.98 -8.24
N LYS A 850 -20.03 -4.43 -7.60
CA LYS A 850 -20.06 -5.24 -6.37
C LYS A 850 -20.78 -4.52 -5.24
N TRP A 851 -20.45 -3.26 -4.99
CA TRP A 851 -21.13 -2.45 -3.97
C TRP A 851 -22.60 -2.18 -4.30
N GLY A 852 -22.91 -1.97 -5.58
CA GLY A 852 -24.29 -1.96 -6.06
C GLY A 852 -25.01 -3.27 -5.74
N ALA A 853 -24.37 -4.40 -6.04
CA ALA A 853 -24.93 -5.72 -5.81
C ALA A 853 -25.16 -6.02 -4.32
N TYR A 854 -24.27 -5.58 -3.42
CA TYR A 854 -24.52 -5.66 -1.98
C TYR A 854 -25.79 -4.90 -1.56
N ALA A 855 -26.01 -3.72 -2.14
CA ALA A 855 -27.24 -2.95 -1.95
C ALA A 855 -28.47 -3.52 -2.69
N GLY A 856 -28.31 -4.60 -3.46
CA GLY A 856 -29.38 -5.17 -4.29
C GLY A 856 -29.71 -4.35 -5.55
N GLU A 857 -28.82 -3.46 -5.97
CA GLU A 857 -28.97 -2.60 -7.15
C GLU A 857 -28.04 -3.06 -8.28
N ALA A 858 -28.60 -3.22 -9.49
CA ALA A 858 -27.82 -3.44 -10.70
C ALA A 858 -27.19 -2.11 -11.14
N VAL A 859 -25.96 -1.85 -10.70
CA VAL A 859 -25.20 -0.67 -11.10
C VAL A 859 -24.49 -0.93 -12.43
N GLU A 860 -24.53 0.04 -13.34
CA GLU A 860 -23.96 -0.05 -14.69
C GLU A 860 -23.20 1.21 -15.04
N ARG A 861 -22.17 1.07 -15.87
CA ARG A 861 -21.35 2.19 -16.34
C ARG A 861 -22.09 2.96 -17.42
N GLY A 862 -22.20 4.28 -17.27
CA GLY A 862 -22.68 5.16 -18.33
C GLY A 862 -21.64 5.39 -19.44
N ASP A 863 -22.08 5.96 -20.57
CA ASP A 863 -21.22 6.22 -21.74
C ASP A 863 -20.18 7.35 -21.52
N GLY A 864 -20.34 8.12 -20.43
CA GLY A 864 -19.47 9.24 -20.08
C GLY A 864 -18.03 8.84 -19.77
N ARG A 865 -17.13 9.83 -19.77
CA ARG A 865 -15.71 9.68 -19.45
C ARG A 865 -15.23 10.87 -18.64
N GLY A 866 -14.15 10.69 -17.88
CA GLY A 866 -13.61 11.76 -17.03
C GLY A 866 -14.67 12.28 -16.06
N ALA A 867 -14.97 13.57 -16.14
CA ALA A 867 -15.92 14.25 -15.25
C ALA A 867 -17.37 13.86 -15.55
N ASP A 868 -17.67 13.45 -16.79
CA ASP A 868 -19.01 13.02 -17.21
C ASP A 868 -19.26 11.53 -16.93
N LEU A 869 -18.28 10.80 -16.39
CA LEU A 869 -18.43 9.39 -16.03
C LEU A 869 -19.43 9.25 -14.87
N SER A 870 -20.47 8.45 -15.07
CA SER A 870 -21.50 8.17 -14.06
C SER A 870 -21.88 6.70 -14.06
N TYR A 871 -22.24 6.20 -12.88
CA TYR A 871 -22.79 4.88 -12.59
C TYR A 871 -24.19 4.98 -11.93
N GLY A 872 -24.84 6.14 -12.03
CA GLY A 872 -26.12 6.41 -11.38
C GLY A 872 -25.99 6.67 -9.88
N ARG A 873 -27.13 6.76 -9.18
CA ARG A 873 -27.19 7.36 -7.83
C ARG A 873 -26.26 6.72 -6.78
N LEU A 874 -26.25 5.39 -6.66
CA LEU A 874 -25.38 4.70 -5.72
C LEU A 874 -23.96 4.61 -6.29
N GLY A 875 -23.82 4.21 -7.56
CA GLY A 875 -22.53 4.05 -8.21
C GLY A 875 -21.68 5.33 -8.24
N ASP A 876 -22.30 6.50 -8.44
CA ASP A 876 -21.63 7.81 -8.40
C ASP A 876 -21.04 8.11 -7.01
N LYS A 877 -21.68 7.62 -5.94
CA LYS A 877 -21.15 7.78 -4.57
C LYS A 877 -19.98 6.85 -4.30
N VAL A 878 -20.00 5.65 -4.87
CA VAL A 878 -18.86 4.73 -4.80
C VAL A 878 -17.70 5.25 -5.65
N LEU A 879 -17.99 5.81 -6.84
CA LEU A 879 -16.98 6.49 -7.65
C LEU A 879 -16.36 7.67 -6.90
N ALA A 880 -17.18 8.49 -6.23
CA ALA A 880 -16.74 9.60 -5.40
C ALA A 880 -15.85 9.17 -4.23
N HIS A 881 -16.20 8.04 -3.61
CA HIS A 881 -15.39 7.41 -2.56
C HIS A 881 -13.99 7.03 -3.07
N MET A 882 -13.92 6.42 -4.25
CA MET A 882 -12.66 5.94 -4.81
C MET A 882 -11.77 7.08 -5.31
N ARG A 883 -12.36 8.12 -5.91
CA ARG A 883 -11.59 9.16 -6.60
C ARG A 883 -11.39 10.40 -5.73
N GLU A 884 -12.47 11.08 -5.42
CA GLU A 884 -12.43 12.40 -4.80
C GLU A 884 -12.02 12.33 -3.32
N HIS A 885 -12.55 11.34 -2.58
CA HIS A 885 -12.21 11.18 -1.17
C HIS A 885 -10.74 10.76 -0.99
N ASP A 886 -10.25 9.77 -1.73
CA ASP A 886 -8.85 9.34 -1.68
C ASP A 886 -7.87 10.45 -2.08
N THR A 887 -8.20 11.22 -3.13
CA THR A 887 -7.35 12.36 -3.57
C THR A 887 -7.23 13.39 -2.46
N LEU A 888 -8.35 13.80 -1.85
CA LEU A 888 -8.34 14.75 -0.75
C LEU A 888 -7.62 14.19 0.49
N GLN A 889 -7.87 12.92 0.83
CA GLN A 889 -7.20 12.25 1.95
C GLN A 889 -5.69 12.15 1.76
N ALA A 890 -5.21 11.96 0.53
CA ALA A 890 -3.79 11.98 0.20
C ALA A 890 -3.21 13.39 0.31
N ALA A 891 -3.88 14.41 -0.23
CA ALA A 891 -3.43 15.80 -0.14
C ALA A 891 -3.30 16.27 1.32
N MET A 892 -4.24 15.88 2.19
CA MET A 892 -4.20 16.17 3.63
C MET A 892 -3.16 15.35 4.42
N ARG A 893 -2.25 14.61 3.76
CA ARG A 893 -1.13 13.91 4.41
C ARG A 893 0.10 14.79 4.57
N PHE A 894 0.27 15.77 3.69
CA PHE A 894 1.39 16.69 3.69
C PHE A 894 1.23 17.78 4.75
N GLY A 895 2.34 18.23 5.32
CA GLY A 895 2.37 19.40 6.21
C GLY A 895 1.50 19.28 7.46
N ARG A 896 1.15 18.05 7.86
CA ARG A 896 0.22 17.85 8.97
C ARG A 896 0.77 18.38 10.26
N ASP A 897 2.09 18.43 10.45
CA ASP A 897 2.77 18.97 11.63
C ASP A 897 2.46 20.46 11.92
N GLY A 898 1.45 21.05 11.29
CA GLY A 898 0.96 22.37 11.61
C GLY A 898 1.64 23.52 10.89
N ASN A 899 2.70 23.23 10.15
CA ASN A 899 3.44 24.23 9.40
C ASN A 899 2.94 24.38 7.95
N GLY A 900 1.91 23.63 7.58
CA GLY A 900 1.35 23.63 6.24
C GLY A 900 2.22 22.97 5.20
N ALA A 901 1.70 22.96 3.98
CA ALA A 901 2.37 22.46 2.78
C ALA A 901 1.75 23.06 1.51
N VAL A 902 2.59 23.21 0.48
CA VAL A 902 2.12 23.40 -0.90
C VAL A 902 1.99 22.03 -1.52
N VAL A 903 0.80 21.68 -1.98
CA VAL A 903 0.53 20.36 -2.58
C VAL A 903 -0.01 20.53 -3.98
N TYR A 904 0.75 20.04 -4.95
CA TYR A 904 0.37 20.02 -6.35
C TYR A 904 -0.51 18.80 -6.62
N VAL A 905 -1.74 19.02 -7.08
CA VAL A 905 -2.70 17.95 -7.38
C VAL A 905 -2.81 17.81 -8.89
N HIS A 906 -2.30 16.70 -9.41
CA HIS A 906 -2.26 16.38 -10.84
C HIS A 906 -3.38 15.43 -11.25
N THR A 907 -4.61 15.82 -10.92
CA THR A 907 -5.87 15.20 -11.33
C THR A 907 -7.02 16.13 -10.93
N ASP A 908 -8.09 16.19 -11.72
CA ASP A 908 -9.28 17.00 -11.41
C ASP A 908 -10.30 16.21 -10.57
N THR A 909 -9.86 15.81 -9.37
CA THR A 909 -10.66 15.01 -8.42
C THR A 909 -10.72 15.63 -7.02
N LEU A 910 -10.47 16.93 -6.89
CA LEU A 910 -10.73 17.63 -5.63
C LEU A 910 -12.23 17.99 -5.54
N PRO A 911 -12.90 17.74 -4.39
CA PRO A 911 -14.27 18.19 -4.21
C PRO A 911 -14.44 19.70 -4.40
N GLU A 912 -15.58 20.14 -4.97
CA GLU A 912 -15.84 21.56 -5.30
C GLU A 912 -15.67 22.55 -4.13
N TRP A 913 -15.88 22.08 -2.90
CA TRP A 913 -15.75 22.93 -1.72
C TRP A 913 -14.29 23.21 -1.32
N VAL A 914 -13.34 22.39 -1.79
CA VAL A 914 -11.93 22.48 -1.46
C VAL A 914 -11.31 23.75 -2.07
N PRO A 915 -10.54 24.55 -1.30
CA PRO A 915 -9.90 25.74 -1.82
C PRO A 915 -8.75 25.38 -2.77
N ILE A 916 -8.62 26.14 -3.85
CA ILE A 916 -7.47 26.10 -4.77
C ILE A 916 -6.68 27.38 -4.57
N ALA A 917 -5.41 27.25 -4.19
CA ALA A 917 -4.51 28.36 -3.91
C ALA A 917 -3.81 28.90 -5.18
N GLY A 918 -3.65 28.05 -6.20
CA GLY A 918 -3.07 28.42 -7.48
C GLY A 918 -3.27 27.37 -8.57
N GLU A 919 -2.86 27.69 -9.78
CA GLU A 919 -2.85 26.78 -10.92
C GLU A 919 -1.44 26.49 -11.45
N GLY A 920 -1.26 25.31 -12.04
CA GLY A 920 -0.07 24.95 -12.79
C GLY A 920 -0.45 24.17 -14.06
N ARG A 921 0.43 24.11 -15.06
CA ARG A 921 0.16 23.41 -16.33
C ARG A 921 1.47 22.91 -16.94
N VAL A 922 1.51 21.62 -17.28
CA VAL A 922 2.57 21.07 -18.13
C VAL A 922 2.31 21.50 -19.57
N LEU A 923 3.21 22.31 -20.14
CA LEU A 923 3.05 22.89 -21.48
C LEU A 923 3.59 21.93 -22.56
N SER A 924 4.78 21.37 -22.32
CA SER A 924 5.43 20.41 -23.23
C SER A 924 6.39 19.49 -22.48
N THR A 925 6.61 18.30 -23.00
CA THR A 925 7.62 17.36 -22.52
C THR A 925 8.77 17.22 -23.52
N TRP A 926 9.95 16.87 -23.02
CA TRP A 926 11.13 16.65 -23.85
C TRP A 926 11.24 15.17 -24.26
N SER A 927 11.46 14.95 -25.56
CA SER A 927 11.95 13.66 -26.07
C SER A 927 13.38 13.40 -25.62
N ASP A 928 13.83 12.14 -25.60
CA ASP A 928 15.21 11.76 -25.24
C ASP A 928 16.26 12.58 -26.01
N GLY A 929 16.09 12.71 -27.33
CA GLY A 929 16.99 13.52 -28.16
C GLY A 929 16.97 15.03 -27.85
N MET A 930 15.89 15.55 -27.25
CA MET A 930 15.85 16.93 -26.76
C MET A 930 16.60 17.05 -25.43
N ARG A 931 16.44 16.07 -24.51
CA ARG A 931 17.19 16.03 -23.24
C ARG A 931 18.69 15.97 -23.48
N GLN A 932 19.13 15.05 -24.33
CA GLN A 932 20.53 14.96 -24.79
C GLN A 932 21.08 16.30 -25.33
N VAL A 933 20.28 17.02 -26.12
CA VAL A 933 20.66 18.33 -26.65
C VAL A 933 20.76 19.39 -25.54
N ILE A 934 19.85 19.37 -24.56
CA ILE A 934 19.85 20.30 -23.42
C ILE A 934 21.05 20.03 -22.51
N ASP A 935 21.35 18.78 -22.18
CA ASP A 935 22.44 18.38 -21.29
C ASP A 935 23.79 18.82 -21.87
N VAL A 936 24.06 18.47 -23.12
CA VAL A 936 25.29 18.86 -23.82
C VAL A 936 25.37 20.38 -24.01
N ALA A 937 24.25 21.04 -24.26
CA ALA A 937 24.20 22.50 -24.37
C ALA A 937 24.56 23.18 -23.04
N ASN A 938 24.10 22.66 -21.90
CA ASN A 938 24.41 23.20 -20.57
C ASN A 938 25.91 23.16 -20.25
N GLU A 939 26.65 22.20 -20.78
CA GLU A 939 28.10 22.07 -20.53
C GLU A 939 28.96 23.05 -21.35
N LEU A 940 28.54 23.38 -22.57
CA LEU A 940 29.41 24.00 -23.57
C LEU A 940 29.35 25.54 -23.60
N GLY A 941 28.32 26.17 -23.01
CA GLY A 941 28.16 27.63 -22.88
C GLY A 941 27.90 28.41 -24.19
N GLU A 942 28.72 28.23 -25.23
CA GLU A 942 28.49 28.72 -26.60
C GLU A 942 28.95 27.66 -27.61
N TRP A 943 28.08 27.31 -28.58
CA TRP A 943 28.28 26.16 -29.46
C TRP A 943 27.59 26.32 -30.81
N THR A 944 28.03 25.55 -31.80
CA THR A 944 27.38 25.38 -33.10
C THR A 944 26.47 24.16 -33.11
N THR A 945 25.52 24.13 -34.05
CA THR A 945 24.67 22.92 -34.23
C THR A 945 25.50 21.67 -34.51
N ALA A 946 26.59 21.80 -35.27
CA ALA A 946 27.45 20.67 -35.62
C ALA A 946 28.19 20.13 -34.40
N GLU A 947 28.65 20.99 -33.48
CA GLU A 947 29.35 20.58 -32.27
C GLU A 947 28.45 19.71 -31.37
N ILE A 948 27.21 20.13 -31.11
CA ILE A 948 26.25 19.31 -30.36
C ILE A 948 25.95 18.01 -31.10
N ALA A 949 25.69 18.06 -32.41
CA ALA A 949 25.36 16.86 -33.18
C ALA A 949 26.49 15.83 -33.29
N THR A 950 27.72 16.22 -32.98
CA THR A 950 28.88 15.31 -32.94
C THR A 950 29.28 14.88 -31.53
N HIS A 951 28.56 15.35 -30.51
CA HIS A 951 28.83 14.96 -29.13
C HIS A 951 28.53 13.47 -28.93
N PRO A 952 29.37 12.71 -28.19
CA PRO A 952 29.15 11.28 -27.98
C PRO A 952 27.80 10.96 -27.33
N ASP A 953 27.27 11.87 -26.52
CA ASP A 953 26.02 11.69 -25.77
C ASP A 953 24.77 12.14 -26.56
N VAL A 954 24.92 12.52 -27.84
CA VAL A 954 23.80 12.92 -28.71
C VAL A 954 23.67 11.91 -29.85
N GLU A 955 22.57 11.15 -29.83
CA GLU A 955 22.35 10.06 -30.80
C GLU A 955 21.56 10.51 -32.04
N ILE A 956 20.93 11.68 -31.97
CA ILE A 956 20.09 12.24 -33.03
C ILE A 956 20.90 12.99 -34.09
N GLY A 957 20.37 13.03 -35.32
CA GLY A 957 21.07 13.67 -36.44
C GLY A 957 21.09 15.19 -36.36
N GLU A 958 22.08 15.82 -37.00
CA GLU A 958 22.30 17.29 -37.01
C GLU A 958 21.05 18.12 -37.38
N ARG A 959 20.18 17.57 -38.25
CA ARG A 959 18.91 18.21 -38.59
C ARG A 959 17.96 18.29 -37.38
N GLN A 960 17.79 17.19 -36.65
CA GLN A 960 16.96 17.16 -35.45
C GLN A 960 17.56 18.04 -34.35
N VAL A 961 18.89 18.00 -34.14
CA VAL A 961 19.58 18.92 -33.22
C VAL A 961 19.28 20.37 -33.56
N ARG A 962 19.32 20.75 -34.85
CA ARG A 962 18.95 22.11 -35.29
C ARG A 962 17.50 22.45 -34.95
N ASP A 963 16.57 21.53 -35.20
CA ASP A 963 15.15 21.74 -34.96
C ASP A 963 14.86 21.90 -33.46
N HIS A 964 15.55 21.13 -32.60
CA HIS A 964 15.50 21.25 -31.15
C HIS A 964 16.07 22.58 -30.65
N LEU A 965 17.28 22.96 -31.07
CA LEU A 965 17.88 24.26 -30.71
C LEU A 965 17.03 25.45 -31.18
N THR A 966 16.40 25.32 -32.36
CA THR A 966 15.47 26.34 -32.87
C THR A 966 14.21 26.41 -32.02
N THR A 967 13.68 25.26 -31.57
CA THR A 967 12.53 25.21 -30.65
C THR A 967 12.86 25.89 -29.32
N LEU A 968 14.01 25.58 -28.74
CA LEU A 968 14.50 26.21 -27.50
C LEU A 968 14.69 27.73 -27.64
N ALA A 969 15.22 28.21 -28.77
CA ALA A 969 15.39 29.63 -29.02
C ALA A 969 14.08 30.37 -29.33
N GLU A 970 13.24 29.82 -30.20
CA GLU A 970 12.08 30.54 -30.75
C GLU A 970 10.80 30.35 -29.94
N LYS A 971 10.59 29.17 -29.33
CA LYS A 971 9.40 28.90 -28.51
C LYS A 971 9.63 29.20 -27.04
N HIS A 972 10.75 28.76 -26.49
CA HIS A 972 11.04 28.88 -25.05
C HIS A 972 11.92 30.10 -24.72
N GLY A 973 12.59 30.70 -25.72
CA GLY A 973 13.36 31.93 -25.51
C GLY A 973 14.61 31.75 -24.65
N VAL A 974 15.09 30.51 -24.49
CA VAL A 974 16.22 30.16 -23.60
C VAL A 974 17.58 30.19 -24.29
N LEU A 975 17.60 30.30 -25.62
CA LEU A 975 18.83 30.39 -26.42
C LEU A 975 18.90 31.66 -27.26
N GLU A 976 20.07 32.30 -27.28
CA GLU A 976 20.41 33.33 -28.27
C GLU A 976 20.97 32.68 -29.54
N ARG A 977 20.37 32.99 -30.70
CA ARG A 977 20.87 32.55 -32.01
C ARG A 977 21.61 33.67 -32.73
N ARG A 978 22.85 33.42 -33.14
CA ARG A 978 23.64 34.29 -34.04
C ARG A 978 24.01 33.56 -35.32
N THR A 979 24.09 34.30 -36.42
CA THR A 979 24.49 33.75 -37.72
C THR A 979 25.95 34.10 -37.99
N GLU A 980 26.80 33.09 -38.15
CA GLU A 980 28.18 33.25 -38.57
C GLU A 980 28.43 32.43 -39.86
N GLY A 981 28.70 33.15 -40.96
CA GLY A 981 28.88 32.53 -42.27
C GLY A 981 27.60 31.81 -42.76
N CYS A 982 27.69 30.50 -42.95
CA CYS A 982 26.57 29.64 -43.37
C CYS A 982 25.96 28.83 -42.21
N GLY A 983 26.42 29.03 -40.96
CA GLY A 983 25.99 28.28 -39.78
C GLY A 983 25.33 29.15 -38.70
N PHE A 984 24.75 28.48 -37.71
CA PHE A 984 24.23 29.12 -36.49
C PHE A 984 25.17 28.84 -35.32
N VAL A 985 25.48 29.89 -34.58
CA VAL A 985 26.09 29.84 -33.25
C VAL A 985 25.00 30.11 -32.25
N TRP A 986 24.90 29.24 -31.25
CA TRP A 986 23.93 29.28 -30.18
C TRP A 986 24.65 29.60 -28.88
N ARG A 987 23.99 30.37 -28.03
CA ARG A 987 24.51 30.71 -26.72
C ARG A 987 23.42 30.52 -25.69
N ASP A 988 23.78 29.92 -24.57
CA ASP A 988 22.88 29.86 -23.42
C ASP A 988 22.49 31.27 -22.95
N SER A 989 21.18 31.51 -22.84
CA SER A 989 20.60 32.72 -22.27
C SER A 989 19.59 32.44 -21.16
N GLY A 990 19.39 31.17 -20.80
CA GLY A 990 18.36 30.75 -19.85
C GLY A 990 18.01 29.26 -19.87
N LEU A 991 18.86 28.35 -20.34
CA LEU A 991 18.61 26.89 -20.30
C LEU A 991 18.41 26.38 -18.87
N HIS A 992 19.07 26.98 -17.88
CA HIS A 992 18.85 26.68 -16.46
C HIS A 992 17.45 27.03 -15.93
N ARG A 993 16.53 27.52 -16.76
CA ARG A 993 15.15 27.89 -16.37
C ARG A 993 14.10 26.97 -16.99
N ILE A 994 14.53 25.93 -17.71
CA ILE A 994 13.65 24.89 -18.24
C ILE A 994 13.95 23.60 -17.50
N GLY A 995 12.89 22.88 -17.13
CA GLY A 995 13.02 21.60 -16.43
C GLY A 995 13.70 20.55 -17.32
N GLU A 996 14.29 19.56 -16.67
CA GLU A 996 15.01 18.45 -17.30
C GLU A 996 14.08 17.57 -18.16
N HIS A 997 12.81 17.42 -17.75
CA HIS A 997 11.84 16.58 -18.44
C HIS A 997 10.81 17.37 -19.28
N GLY A 998 10.68 18.68 -19.09
CA GLY A 998 9.72 19.50 -19.85
C GLY A 998 9.65 20.97 -19.47
N ASP A 999 8.72 21.67 -20.10
CA ASP A 999 8.35 23.05 -19.80
C ASP A 999 6.99 23.06 -19.07
N VAL A 1000 6.98 23.66 -17.88
CA VAL A 1000 5.83 23.68 -16.97
C VAL A 1000 5.68 25.09 -16.42
N GLU A 1001 4.45 25.60 -16.49
CA GLU A 1001 4.08 26.87 -15.86
C GLU A 1001 3.45 26.59 -14.51
N LEU A 1002 4.04 27.10 -13.43
CA LEU A 1002 3.51 26.99 -12.08
C LEU A 1002 3.29 28.38 -11.50
N GLU A 1003 2.07 28.66 -11.01
CA GLU A 1003 1.84 29.89 -10.26
C GLU A 1003 2.61 29.85 -8.93
N PRO A 1004 3.32 30.93 -8.57
CA PRO A 1004 4.00 31.01 -7.29
C PRO A 1004 2.98 31.07 -6.16
N VAL A 1005 3.11 30.14 -5.21
CA VAL A 1005 2.32 30.11 -3.97
C VAL A 1005 3.29 30.18 -2.80
N GLU A 1006 3.18 31.22 -1.99
CA GLU A 1006 4.02 31.38 -0.80
C GLU A 1006 3.37 30.68 0.39
N LEU A 1007 4.17 29.89 1.13
CA LEU A 1007 3.76 29.41 2.44
C LEU A 1007 3.88 30.54 3.44
N GLU A 1008 2.78 30.87 4.11
CA GLU A 1008 2.85 31.76 5.26
C GLU A 1008 3.67 31.07 6.37
N THR A 1009 4.82 31.66 6.71
CA THR A 1009 5.66 31.13 7.78
C THR A 1009 5.05 31.46 9.12
N LEU A 1010 4.43 30.46 9.74
CA LEU A 1010 3.97 30.52 11.13
C LEU A 1010 5.20 30.70 12.06
N THR A 1011 5.04 31.41 13.17
CA THR A 1011 6.12 31.54 14.15
C THR A 1011 6.43 30.18 14.77
N GLY A 1012 7.65 29.96 15.30
CA GLY A 1012 8.01 28.71 15.96
C GLY A 1012 7.11 28.33 17.16
N GLU A 1013 6.36 29.28 17.72
CA GLU A 1013 5.39 29.05 18.79
C GLU A 1013 4.05 28.54 18.23
N GLU A 1014 3.51 29.18 17.18
CA GLU A 1014 2.31 28.77 16.41
C GLU A 1014 2.53 27.43 15.69
N SER A 1015 3.69 27.28 15.05
CA SER A 1015 4.20 26.07 14.41
C SER A 1015 4.29 24.91 15.38
N ALA A 1016 4.91 25.12 16.55
CA ALA A 1016 5.03 24.08 17.56
C ALA A 1016 3.67 23.80 18.22
N GLU A 1017 2.74 24.77 18.29
CA GLU A 1017 1.37 24.57 18.75
C GLU A 1017 0.60 23.65 17.81
N LEU A 1018 0.62 23.95 16.51
CA LEU A 1018 -0.03 23.16 15.47
C LEU A 1018 0.67 21.80 15.26
N ALA A 1019 1.99 21.69 15.48
CA ALA A 1019 2.76 20.43 15.51
C ALA A 1019 2.44 19.54 16.72
N ARG A 1020 2.33 20.14 17.91
CA ARG A 1020 1.80 19.50 19.14
C ARG A 1020 0.36 18.99 18.94
N SER A 1021 -0.34 19.54 17.95
CA SER A 1021 -1.75 19.30 17.65
C SER A 1021 -1.97 18.18 16.62
N SER A 1022 -0.97 17.88 15.82
CA SER A 1022 -1.08 17.05 14.63
C SER A 1022 -0.22 15.79 14.67
N ILE A 1023 0.79 15.80 15.53
CA ILE A 1023 1.42 14.61 16.09
C ILE A 1023 0.65 14.31 17.38
N TYR A 1024 0.24 13.06 17.56
CA TYR A 1024 -0.65 12.56 18.62
C TYR A 1024 -0.10 12.63 20.07
N THR A 1025 0.75 13.60 20.40
CA THR A 1025 1.34 13.79 21.73
C THR A 1025 1.22 15.26 22.17
N TRP A 1026 0.45 15.48 23.23
CA TRP A 1026 0.33 16.79 23.91
C TRP A 1026 1.22 16.80 25.17
N GLU A 1027 2.31 17.56 25.17
CA GLU A 1027 2.99 18.03 26.38
C GLU A 1027 2.72 19.52 26.60
N PHE A 1028 2.31 19.91 27.82
CA PHE A 1028 2.15 21.30 28.22
C PHE A 1028 3.39 21.81 28.96
N ARG A 1029 3.85 23.04 28.65
CA ARG A 1029 4.76 23.82 29.51
C ARG A 1029 3.98 24.56 30.59
N THR A 1030 4.30 24.32 31.86
CA THR A 1030 3.97 25.24 32.96
C THR A 1030 4.90 26.46 32.92
N SER A 1031 4.53 27.52 32.20
CA SER A 1031 5.24 28.81 32.30
C SER A 1031 4.64 29.66 33.43
N ARG A 1032 5.27 29.61 34.62
CA ARG A 1032 5.11 30.70 35.58
C ARG A 1032 5.82 31.94 35.02
N PRO A 1033 5.17 33.11 34.92
CA PRO A 1033 5.83 34.31 34.44
C PRO A 1033 6.86 34.77 35.48
N SER A 1034 8.15 34.71 35.13
CA SER A 1034 9.23 35.34 35.88
C SER A 1034 9.15 36.85 35.72
N ARG A 1035 8.24 37.46 36.48
CA ARG A 1035 8.18 38.92 36.62
C ARG A 1035 9.41 39.40 37.39
N SER A 1036 10.42 39.87 36.67
CA SER A 1036 11.53 40.66 37.21
C SER A 1036 11.02 42.03 37.68
N VAL A 1037 10.46 42.09 38.89
CA VAL A 1037 10.13 43.37 39.54
C VAL A 1037 11.34 43.81 40.35
N THR A 1038 12.20 44.63 39.74
CA THR A 1038 13.15 45.47 40.49
C THR A 1038 12.38 46.43 41.39
N ALA A 1039 12.66 46.34 42.68
CA ALA A 1039 12.04 47.10 43.75
C ALA A 1039 12.17 48.62 43.58
N ARG A 1040 11.09 49.33 43.87
CA ARG A 1040 11.18 50.69 44.42
C ARG A 1040 10.20 50.86 45.57
N ALA A 1041 10.77 51.02 46.75
CA ALA A 1041 10.08 51.22 48.00
C ALA A 1041 9.42 52.59 48.08
N THR A 1042 8.15 52.63 48.50
CA THR A 1042 7.57 53.69 49.34
C THR A 1042 6.43 53.07 50.14
N GLY A 1043 6.64 52.92 51.45
CA GLY A 1043 5.67 52.31 52.34
C GLY A 1043 4.57 53.26 52.80
N THR A 1044 3.50 52.68 53.35
CA THR A 1044 2.89 53.15 54.61
C THR A 1044 2.02 52.03 55.21
N ALA A 1045 2.15 51.86 56.53
CA ALA A 1045 1.38 50.99 57.42
C ALA A 1045 -0.13 51.30 57.40
N VAL A 1046 -1.05 50.45 57.90
CA VAL A 1046 -1.39 50.17 59.32
C VAL A 1046 -2.50 49.09 59.29
N ASP A 1047 -2.28 47.86 59.81
CA ASP A 1047 -2.73 47.31 61.11
C ASP A 1047 -4.26 47.24 61.37
N ARG A 1048 -4.76 46.02 61.69
CA ARG A 1048 -5.57 45.63 62.88
C ARG A 1048 -6.44 44.37 62.62
N SER A 1049 -6.18 43.25 63.32
CA SER A 1049 -6.88 42.78 64.55
C SER A 1049 -8.33 42.27 64.31
N ALA A 1050 -8.89 41.19 64.86
CA ALA A 1050 -8.54 40.21 65.90
C ALA A 1050 -9.64 39.10 65.98
N LYS A 1051 -9.33 37.96 66.63
CA LYS A 1051 -10.12 37.10 67.60
C LYS A 1051 -11.64 36.88 67.40
N ALA A 1052 -12.31 35.80 67.80
CA ALA A 1052 -12.15 34.48 68.47
C ALA A 1052 -13.49 33.73 68.17
N SER A 1053 -13.71 32.41 68.29
CA SER A 1053 -13.93 31.65 69.55
C SER A 1053 -14.72 30.35 69.25
N THR A 1054 -14.15 29.18 69.60
CA THR A 1054 -14.69 28.04 70.41
C THR A 1054 -16.06 27.33 70.16
N ASN A 1055 -15.94 25.99 69.97
CA ASN A 1055 -16.44 24.85 70.78
C ASN A 1055 -17.72 24.03 70.44
N GLY A 1056 -17.51 22.69 70.35
CA GLY A 1056 -18.34 21.55 70.84
C GLY A 1056 -19.44 21.03 69.90
N GLY A 1057 -19.74 19.73 69.69
CA GLY A 1057 -19.34 18.44 70.26
C GLY A 1057 -20.56 17.49 70.32
N ASP A 1058 -20.52 16.33 69.60
CA ASP A 1058 -21.29 15.04 69.68
C ASP A 1058 -22.86 15.02 69.72
N PRO A 1059 -23.57 13.85 69.56
CA PRO A 1059 -23.67 12.88 68.44
C PRO A 1059 -25.19 12.50 68.14
N PRO A 1060 -25.58 11.41 67.43
CA PRO A 1060 -26.83 11.28 66.61
C PRO A 1060 -28.05 10.63 67.33
N PRO A 1061 -29.21 10.48 66.66
CA PRO A 1061 -29.74 9.12 66.42
C PRO A 1061 -30.60 8.87 65.15
N ASP A 1062 -30.66 7.57 64.79
CA ASP A 1062 -31.76 6.70 64.31
C ASP A 1062 -32.68 7.02 63.11
N ASP A 1063 -32.72 5.98 62.24
CA ASP A 1063 -33.85 5.22 61.70
C ASP A 1063 -34.99 5.89 60.91
N GLY A 1064 -35.29 5.31 59.75
CA GLY A 1064 -36.69 5.19 59.29
C GLY A 1064 -36.89 4.99 57.79
N GLU A 1065 -37.04 3.71 57.41
CA GLU A 1065 -37.69 3.13 56.20
C GLU A 1065 -36.95 3.14 54.84
#